data_AF-Q94HA5-F1
#
_entry.id   AF-Q94HA5-F1
#
_cell.length_a   1.000
_cell.length_b   1.000
_cell.length_c   1.000
_cell.angle_alpha   90.00
_cell.angle_beta   90.00
_cell.angle_gamma   90.00
#
_symmetry.space_group_name_H-M   'P 1'
#
loop_
_entity.id
_entity.type
_entity.pdbx_description
1 polymer ?
#
loop_
_entity_poly.entity_id
_entity_poly.type
_entity_poly.pdbx_seq_one_letter_code
_entity_poly.pdbx_strand_id
1 'polypeptide(L)'
;MAFLGWAVDIARDSGASSSVVLTCDGYGSALYFSPWDSVPLPATASPDDGFLLPRFPDVCVQRSQFTNHLAPANGTGGGGSRTGVKEEASEVLSWPPTSKQSVRRLEVAEHWYRLYKTDNQRLSPDSQQVSVLAESHCDLASGNWKEISIHHKKMPSSTTTKTTTPSRDAWIVSARSDPFHLLLEAQAPLGIKADALSQIAAVHQSHRNTSHIRELSLAMDNAYIIAILSVAILFLLHYYLLGRGNGGAARLPPGPPAVPILGHLHLVKKPMHATMSRLAERYGPVFSLRLGSRRAVVVSSPGCARECFTEHDVTFANRPRFESQLLVSFNGAALATASYGAHWRNLRRIVAVQLLSAHRVGLMSGLIAGEVRAMVRRMYRAAAASPAGAARIQLKRRLFEVSLSVLMETIAHTKATRPETDPDTDMSVEAQEFKQVVDEIIPHIGAANLWDYLPALRWFDVFGVRRKILAAVSRRDAFLRRLIDAERRRLDDGDEGEKKSMIAVLLTLQKTEPEVYTDNMITALTANLFGAGTETTSTTSEWAMSLLLNHPDTLKKAQAEIDASVGNSRLITADDVTRLGYLQCIVRETLRLYPAAPMLLPHESSADCKVGGYNIPRGSMLLINAYAIHRDPAVWEEPEKFMPERFEDGGCDGNLLMPFGMGRRRCPGETLALRTVGLVLGTLIQCFDWERVDGVEVDMTEGGGLTIPKVVPLEAMCRPRDAMGGVLRELV
;
A
#
# COMPACT_ATOMS: atom_id res chain seq x y z
N MET A 1 -8.64 -5.04 29.09
CA MET A 1 -9.79 -4.99 28.14
C MET A 1 -9.49 -4.15 26.90
N ALA A 2 -9.25 -2.83 26.98
CA ALA A 2 -9.10 -1.95 25.80
C ALA A 2 -8.16 -2.47 24.69
N PHE A 3 -7.00 -3.05 25.04
CA PHE A 3 -6.06 -3.65 24.09
C PHE A 3 -6.67 -4.83 23.29
N LEU A 4 -7.50 -5.67 23.92
CA LEU A 4 -8.16 -6.79 23.24
C LEU A 4 -9.27 -6.31 22.31
N GLY A 5 -10.06 -5.30 22.73
CA GLY A 5 -11.04 -4.64 21.86
C GLY A 5 -10.37 -4.01 20.63
N TRP A 6 -9.26 -3.30 20.82
CA TRP A 6 -8.47 -2.73 19.73
C TRP A 6 -7.86 -3.79 18.80
N ALA A 7 -7.40 -4.93 19.33
CA ALA A 7 -6.91 -6.04 18.51
C ALA A 7 -8.03 -6.70 17.67
N VAL A 8 -9.24 -6.81 18.21
CA VAL A 8 -10.43 -7.28 17.47
C VAL A 8 -10.86 -6.26 16.41
N ASP A 9 -10.86 -4.96 16.71
CA ASP A 9 -11.09 -3.89 15.74
C ASP A 9 -10.07 -3.99 14.58
N ILE A 10 -8.78 -4.22 14.85
CA ILE A 10 -7.74 -4.40 13.82
C ILE A 10 -7.99 -5.63 12.94
N ALA A 11 -8.40 -6.76 13.52
CA ALA A 11 -8.74 -7.96 12.76
C ALA A 11 -9.92 -7.71 11.80
N ARG A 12 -10.90 -6.90 12.24
CA ARG A 12 -12.06 -6.47 11.44
C ARG A 12 -11.65 -5.49 10.33
N ASP A 13 -10.88 -4.46 10.67
CA ASP A 13 -10.35 -3.43 9.75
C ASP A 13 -9.33 -3.94 8.72
N SER A 14 -8.89 -5.20 8.84
CA SER A 14 -8.02 -5.91 7.89
C SER A 14 -8.74 -6.97 7.06
N GLY A 15 -10.08 -7.07 7.17
CA GLY A 15 -10.91 -7.97 6.37
C GLY A 15 -10.84 -9.45 6.77
N ALA A 16 -10.29 -9.77 7.94
CA ALA A 16 -10.11 -11.15 8.39
C ALA A 16 -11.40 -11.72 8.99
N SER A 17 -12.34 -12.16 8.14
CA SER A 17 -13.52 -12.92 8.55
C SER A 17 -13.17 -14.36 8.94
N SER A 18 -12.49 -14.52 10.08
CA SER A 18 -12.16 -15.82 10.67
C SER A 18 -12.37 -15.77 12.18
N SER A 19 -13.17 -16.69 12.72
CA SER A 19 -13.44 -16.81 14.15
C SER A 19 -12.18 -17.20 14.93
N VAL A 20 -11.64 -16.28 15.73
CA VAL A 20 -10.48 -16.52 16.59
C VAL A 20 -10.88 -17.39 17.77
N VAL A 21 -10.63 -18.70 17.68
CA VAL A 21 -10.68 -19.62 18.82
C VAL A 21 -9.31 -19.56 19.51
N LEU A 22 -9.28 -19.10 20.77
CA LEU A 22 -8.09 -19.14 21.60
C LEU A 22 -8.01 -20.49 22.32
N THR A 23 -7.21 -21.43 21.81
CA THR A 23 -6.73 -22.57 22.61
C THR A 23 -5.49 -22.17 23.39
N CYS A 24 -5.50 -22.42 24.70
CA CYS A 24 -4.35 -22.20 25.58
C CYS A 24 -3.62 -23.52 25.85
N ASP A 25 -2.86 -24.01 24.85
CA ASP A 25 -1.98 -25.16 25.03
C ASP A 25 -0.64 -24.71 25.64
N GLY A 26 -0.53 -24.87 26.96
CA GLY A 26 0.64 -24.48 27.74
C GLY A 26 1.71 -25.57 27.79
N TYR A 27 2.64 -25.58 26.84
CA TYR A 27 3.90 -26.33 26.96
C TYR A 27 5.11 -25.45 26.65
N GLY A 28 5.97 -25.25 27.65
CA GLY A 28 7.20 -24.47 27.53
C GLY A 28 8.38 -25.33 27.10
N SER A 29 9.07 -24.90 26.04
CA SER A 29 10.33 -25.50 25.57
C SER A 29 11.40 -24.40 25.48
N ALA A 30 12.34 -24.39 26.43
CA ALA A 30 13.45 -23.43 26.43
C ALA A 30 14.58 -23.91 25.52
N LEU A 31 14.87 -23.16 24.45
CA LEU A 31 16.06 -23.37 23.61
C LEU A 31 17.17 -22.41 24.04
N TYR A 32 18.22 -22.96 24.65
CA TYR A 32 19.46 -22.24 24.93
C TYR A 32 20.21 -21.93 23.63
N PHE A 33 20.67 -20.69 23.48
CA PHE A 33 21.70 -20.30 22.51
C PHE A 33 22.95 -19.84 23.27
N SER A 34 24.12 -20.33 22.84
CA SER A 34 25.42 -19.95 23.41
C SER A 34 26.09 -18.86 22.54
N PRO A 35 26.74 -17.84 23.12
CA PRO A 35 27.21 -16.68 22.36
C PRO A 35 28.70 -16.74 21.98
N TRP A 36 28.97 -16.89 20.68
CA TRP A 36 30.23 -16.54 20.01
C TRP A 36 29.85 -15.96 18.62
N ASP A 37 30.48 -14.94 18.05
CA ASP A 37 31.71 -14.24 18.45
C ASP A 37 31.61 -12.73 18.20
N SER A 38 32.56 -11.95 18.73
CA SER A 38 32.59 -10.49 18.54
C SER A 38 33.99 -9.98 18.21
N VAL A 39 34.10 -9.19 17.15
CA VAL A 39 35.34 -8.51 16.74
C VAL A 39 35.04 -7.00 16.58
N PRO A 40 35.82 -6.10 17.19
CA PRO A 40 35.44 -4.70 17.32
C PRO A 40 35.90 -3.81 16.15
N LEU A 41 35.27 -2.64 16.04
CA LEU A 41 35.84 -1.44 15.43
C LEU A 41 35.86 -0.31 16.49
N PRO A 42 36.93 0.51 16.56
CA PRO A 42 37.15 1.44 17.66
C PRO A 42 36.32 2.73 17.56
N ALA A 43 36.24 3.45 18.68
CA ALA A 43 35.55 4.74 18.82
C ALA A 43 36.53 5.90 19.11
N THR A 44 35.96 7.10 19.30
CA THR A 44 36.62 8.44 19.43
C THR A 44 37.10 9.03 18.09
N ALA A 45 37.12 10.36 17.88
CA ALA A 45 36.91 11.48 18.81
C ALA A 45 36.14 12.68 18.18
N SER A 46 35.86 13.69 19.02
CA SER A 46 35.45 15.08 18.68
C SER A 46 35.73 15.97 19.90
N PRO A 47 35.78 17.33 19.81
CA PRO A 47 35.45 18.20 18.68
C PRO A 47 36.50 19.33 18.43
N ASP A 48 36.06 20.40 17.76
CA ASP A 48 36.58 21.79 17.72
C ASP A 48 37.72 22.17 16.74
N ASP A 49 37.70 23.46 16.36
CA ASP A 49 38.42 24.18 15.30
C ASP A 49 38.26 23.63 13.85
N GLY A 50 38.29 24.44 12.78
CA GLY A 50 38.37 25.90 12.62
C GLY A 50 38.25 26.28 11.12
N PHE A 51 37.91 27.53 10.79
CA PHE A 51 37.71 27.98 9.39
C PHE A 51 38.95 27.81 8.50
N LEU A 52 38.77 27.36 7.24
CA LEU A 52 39.08 28.12 6.00
C LEU A 52 38.88 27.32 4.69
N LEU A 53 38.67 28.05 3.58
CA LEU A 53 38.75 27.53 2.20
C LEU A 53 40.17 27.73 1.63
N PRO A 54 40.62 26.83 0.74
CA PRO A 54 41.37 27.26 -0.44
C PRO A 54 40.86 26.64 -1.76
N ARG A 55 41.41 27.12 -2.88
CA ARG A 55 41.09 26.71 -4.26
C ARG A 55 42.00 25.56 -4.75
N PHE A 56 41.68 25.04 -5.94
CA PHE A 56 42.56 24.21 -6.78
C PHE A 56 43.99 24.77 -6.93
N PRO A 57 44.94 23.89 -7.28
CA PRO A 57 45.64 24.07 -8.55
C PRO A 57 45.61 22.84 -9.47
N ASP A 58 45.81 23.06 -10.76
CA ASP A 58 45.98 22.02 -11.79
C ASP A 58 47.36 21.33 -11.70
N VAL A 59 47.42 20.05 -12.07
CA VAL A 59 48.63 19.39 -12.57
C VAL A 59 48.24 18.53 -13.78
N CYS A 60 49.08 18.54 -14.81
CA CYS A 60 48.89 17.84 -16.08
C CYS A 60 50.11 16.92 -16.35
N VAL A 61 50.11 16.18 -17.46
CA VAL A 61 51.20 15.28 -17.94
C VAL A 61 51.23 13.95 -17.14
N GLN A 62 51.45 12.75 -17.71
CA GLN A 62 52.01 12.41 -19.02
C GLN A 62 51.21 11.34 -19.80
N ARG A 63 51.47 11.25 -21.11
CA ARG A 63 50.86 10.33 -22.07
C ARG A 63 51.98 9.53 -22.74
N SER A 64 51.94 8.21 -22.69
CA SER A 64 52.79 7.37 -23.55
C SER A 64 52.20 7.32 -24.97
N GLN A 65 53.06 7.54 -25.96
CA GLN A 65 52.71 7.41 -27.38
C GLN A 65 53.13 6.02 -27.86
N PHE A 66 52.39 5.48 -28.83
CA PHE A 66 53.04 5.07 -30.07
C PHE A 66 52.14 5.43 -31.25
N THR A 67 52.75 5.95 -32.31
CA THR A 67 52.08 6.45 -33.51
C THR A 67 52.42 5.55 -34.69
N ASN A 68 51.52 5.47 -35.68
CA ASN A 68 51.96 5.59 -37.06
C ASN A 68 50.88 6.21 -37.95
N HIS A 69 51.32 6.90 -38.99
CA HIS A 69 50.47 7.60 -39.95
C HIS A 69 50.16 6.72 -41.16
N LEU A 70 48.99 6.89 -41.78
CA LEU A 70 48.85 7.59 -43.06
C LEU A 70 47.37 7.79 -43.44
N ALA A 71 47.10 8.58 -44.48
CA ALA A 71 45.78 9.09 -44.81
C ALA A 71 45.32 8.66 -46.24
N PRO A 72 44.36 9.30 -46.94
CA PRO A 72 43.11 8.62 -47.29
C PRO A 72 42.85 8.48 -48.80
N ALA A 73 41.81 7.69 -49.16
CA ALA A 73 41.28 7.64 -50.53
C ALA A 73 39.76 7.41 -50.56
N ASN A 74 39.07 8.01 -51.54
CA ASN A 74 37.67 7.76 -51.87
C ASN A 74 37.53 6.53 -52.78
N GLY A 75 36.41 5.81 -52.75
CA GLY A 75 36.21 4.64 -53.62
C GLY A 75 34.78 4.08 -53.65
N THR A 76 34.02 4.51 -54.65
CA THR A 76 32.65 4.10 -55.01
C THR A 76 32.36 2.59 -55.13
N GLY A 77 31.23 2.15 -54.55
CA GLY A 77 30.18 1.42 -55.27
C GLY A 77 30.25 -0.12 -55.40
N GLY A 78 29.11 -0.70 -55.81
CA GLY A 78 28.96 -2.11 -56.22
C GLY A 78 28.38 -3.03 -55.14
N GLY A 79 27.26 -3.69 -55.47
CA GLY A 79 26.70 -4.79 -54.68
C GLY A 79 27.02 -6.15 -55.31
N GLY A 80 27.00 -7.22 -54.52
CA GLY A 80 27.22 -8.59 -55.00
C GLY A 80 26.97 -9.62 -53.90
N SER A 81 26.31 -10.74 -54.25
CA SER A 81 25.98 -11.81 -53.32
C SER A 81 26.80 -13.07 -53.60
N ARG A 82 27.29 -13.76 -52.56
CA ARG A 82 27.05 -15.21 -52.30
C ARG A 82 27.95 -15.82 -51.19
N THR A 83 27.29 -16.63 -50.36
CA THR A 83 27.73 -17.90 -49.73
C THR A 83 29.22 -18.31 -49.74
N GLY A 84 29.76 -18.70 -48.58
CA GLY A 84 30.87 -19.68 -48.56
C GLY A 84 31.64 -19.94 -47.25
N VAL A 85 31.21 -20.96 -46.48
CA VAL A 85 32.06 -22.01 -45.85
C VAL A 85 33.18 -21.63 -44.83
N LYS A 86 33.00 -22.14 -43.59
CA LYS A 86 33.98 -22.55 -42.55
C LYS A 86 35.17 -21.65 -42.17
N GLU A 87 35.35 -21.50 -40.85
CA GLU A 87 36.49 -22.15 -40.18
C GLU A 87 36.10 -22.64 -38.77
N GLU A 88 36.84 -23.61 -38.22
CA GLU A 88 36.58 -24.23 -36.91
C GLU A 88 37.70 -23.84 -35.92
N ALA A 89 37.33 -23.37 -34.73
CA ALA A 89 38.26 -23.18 -33.61
C ALA A 89 37.61 -23.69 -32.32
N SER A 90 37.95 -24.91 -31.93
CA SER A 90 37.45 -25.56 -30.72
C SER A 90 38.42 -25.35 -29.56
N GLU A 91 37.90 -24.84 -28.44
CA GLU A 91 38.59 -24.94 -27.15
C GLU A 91 37.62 -25.46 -26.09
N VAL A 92 38.05 -26.46 -25.34
CA VAL A 92 37.22 -27.22 -24.39
C VAL A 92 37.77 -27.01 -22.98
N LEU A 93 37.01 -26.31 -22.15
CA LEU A 93 37.20 -26.31 -20.70
C LEU A 93 35.90 -26.71 -19.97
N SER A 94 36.07 -27.38 -18.84
CA SER A 94 35.10 -28.32 -18.29
C SER A 94 34.08 -27.71 -17.32
N TRP A 95 32.89 -28.30 -17.29
CA TRP A 95 31.87 -28.08 -16.28
C TRP A 95 31.65 -29.36 -15.45
N PRO A 96 31.57 -29.28 -14.10
CA PRO A 96 31.19 -30.41 -13.26
C PRO A 96 29.66 -30.69 -13.33
N PRO A 97 29.22 -31.93 -13.03
CA PRO A 97 27.89 -32.41 -13.46
C PRO A 97 26.73 -32.05 -12.53
N THR A 98 25.56 -31.77 -13.14
CA THR A 98 24.27 -31.71 -12.44
C THR A 98 23.74 -33.12 -12.12
N SER A 99 23.15 -33.29 -10.93
CA SER A 99 22.70 -34.60 -10.45
C SER A 99 21.33 -35.01 -11.01
N LYS A 100 21.24 -36.20 -11.63
CA LYS A 100 20.03 -36.73 -12.29
C LYS A 100 18.90 -37.20 -11.35
N GLN A 101 18.84 -36.70 -10.10
CA GLN A 101 17.79 -37.07 -9.13
C GLN A 101 16.62 -36.08 -9.05
N SER A 102 16.79 -34.83 -9.49
CA SER A 102 15.75 -33.79 -9.35
C SER A 102 14.52 -34.00 -10.26
N VAL A 103 14.72 -34.55 -11.45
CA VAL A 103 13.67 -34.61 -12.50
C VAL A 103 12.57 -35.63 -12.17
N ARG A 104 12.91 -36.79 -11.59
CA ARG A 104 11.93 -37.86 -11.27
C ARG A 104 11.05 -37.60 -10.04
N ARG A 105 11.17 -36.44 -9.37
CA ARG A 105 10.33 -36.08 -8.20
C ARG A 105 9.13 -35.19 -8.52
N LEU A 106 9.06 -34.59 -9.71
CA LEU A 106 7.93 -33.73 -10.11
C LEU A 106 6.79 -34.53 -10.76
N GLU A 107 7.10 -35.51 -11.62
CA GLU A 107 6.11 -36.28 -12.39
C GLU A 107 5.13 -37.07 -11.51
N VAL A 108 5.59 -37.59 -10.36
CA VAL A 108 4.76 -38.39 -9.43
C VAL A 108 3.74 -37.51 -8.67
N ALA A 109 4.10 -36.26 -8.37
CA ALA A 109 3.21 -35.33 -7.67
C ALA A 109 2.05 -34.87 -8.56
N GLU A 110 2.32 -34.63 -9.85
CA GLU A 110 1.30 -34.16 -10.78
C GLU A 110 0.24 -35.25 -11.09
N HIS A 111 0.65 -36.52 -11.13
CA HIS A 111 -0.27 -37.63 -11.39
C HIS A 111 -1.34 -37.78 -10.28
N TRP A 112 -0.96 -37.63 -9.01
CA TRP A 112 -1.88 -37.68 -7.88
C TRP A 112 -2.82 -36.47 -7.84
N TYR A 113 -2.31 -35.27 -8.14
CA TYR A 113 -3.12 -34.05 -8.17
C TYR A 113 -4.19 -34.08 -9.28
N ARG A 114 -3.91 -34.72 -10.42
CA ARG A 114 -4.90 -34.94 -11.48
C ARG A 114 -5.99 -35.92 -11.05
N LEU A 115 -5.64 -37.07 -10.46
CA LEU A 115 -6.61 -38.08 -9.99
C LEU A 115 -7.60 -37.49 -8.96
N TYR A 116 -7.09 -36.76 -7.96
CA TYR A 116 -7.91 -36.17 -6.89
C TYR A 116 -8.94 -35.14 -7.41
N LYS A 117 -8.72 -34.58 -8.61
CA LYS A 117 -9.60 -33.57 -9.21
C LYS A 117 -10.73 -34.15 -10.08
N THR A 118 -10.60 -35.40 -10.53
CA THR A 118 -11.59 -36.05 -11.41
C THR A 118 -12.82 -36.62 -10.68
N ASP A 119 -12.64 -37.22 -9.50
CA ASP A 119 -13.76 -37.89 -8.81
C ASP A 119 -14.72 -36.92 -8.09
N ASN A 120 -14.29 -35.68 -7.85
CA ASN A 120 -15.03 -34.70 -7.05
C ASN A 120 -16.01 -33.82 -7.86
N GLN A 121 -16.49 -34.31 -9.01
CA GLN A 121 -17.48 -33.61 -9.89
C GLN A 121 -18.81 -34.37 -10.08
N ARG A 122 -19.18 -35.28 -9.17
CA ARG A 122 -20.48 -36.00 -9.23
C ARG A 122 -21.17 -36.19 -7.87
N LEU A 123 -21.42 -35.11 -7.13
CA LEU A 123 -22.37 -35.11 -6.00
C LEU A 123 -23.30 -33.90 -6.04
N SER A 124 -24.56 -34.15 -5.63
CA SER A 124 -25.64 -33.15 -5.50
C SER A 124 -25.47 -32.33 -4.23
N PRO A 125 -25.93 -31.06 -4.18
CA PRO A 125 -25.89 -30.28 -2.94
C PRO A 125 -26.89 -30.80 -1.90
N ASP A 126 -26.40 -31.55 -0.91
CA ASP A 126 -26.91 -31.60 0.47
C ASP A 126 -26.09 -32.57 1.35
N SER A 127 -25.14 -32.06 2.15
CA SER A 127 -24.64 -32.67 3.42
C SER A 127 -23.49 -31.84 4.03
N GLN A 128 -23.15 -32.11 5.30
CA GLN A 128 -22.30 -31.26 6.14
C GLN A 128 -20.80 -31.63 6.11
N GLN A 129 -19.99 -30.75 6.70
CA GLN A 129 -18.55 -30.86 6.85
C GLN A 129 -18.09 -32.17 7.52
N VAL A 130 -17.04 -32.80 6.97
CA VAL A 130 -16.20 -33.77 7.68
C VAL A 130 -14.73 -33.39 7.47
N SER A 131 -14.05 -32.94 8.52
CA SER A 131 -12.62 -32.65 8.51
C SER A 131 -11.82 -33.86 8.98
N VAL A 132 -11.04 -34.47 8.08
CA VAL A 132 -10.08 -35.52 8.44
C VAL A 132 -8.71 -34.89 8.65
N LEU A 133 -8.22 -34.89 9.89
CA LEU A 133 -6.82 -34.60 10.20
C LEU A 133 -5.97 -35.82 9.88
N ALA A 134 -4.92 -35.62 9.06
CA ALA A 134 -3.89 -36.61 8.79
C ALA A 134 -2.53 -35.99 9.15
N GLU A 135 -2.06 -36.25 10.37
CA GLU A 135 -0.74 -35.81 10.82
C GLU A 135 0.35 -36.74 10.29
N SER A 136 1.36 -36.18 9.65
CA SER A 136 2.52 -36.90 9.13
C SER A 136 3.80 -36.46 9.85
N HIS A 137 4.20 -37.22 10.86
CA HIS A 137 5.51 -37.05 11.47
C HIS A 137 6.62 -37.52 10.53
N CYS A 138 7.63 -36.66 10.32
CA CYS A 138 8.86 -36.99 9.60
C CYS A 138 10.04 -36.80 10.55
N ASP A 139 10.64 -37.90 11.00
CA ASP A 139 11.70 -37.88 12.01
C ASP A 139 13.09 -37.86 11.35
N LEU A 140 13.71 -36.68 11.34
CA LEU A 140 14.97 -36.37 10.63
C LEU A 140 16.22 -36.81 11.41
N ALA A 141 16.22 -38.05 11.91
CA ALA A 141 17.35 -38.63 12.66
C ALA A 141 17.79 -40.04 12.18
N SER A 142 16.93 -40.82 11.52
CA SER A 142 17.32 -42.13 10.98
C SER A 142 16.61 -42.46 9.65
N GLY A 143 17.38 -42.82 8.63
CA GLY A 143 16.94 -42.89 7.23
C GLY A 143 16.14 -44.14 6.84
N ASN A 144 15.19 -44.60 7.67
CA ASN A 144 14.34 -45.76 7.39
C ASN A 144 12.85 -45.40 7.44
N TRP A 145 12.11 -45.74 6.39
CA TRP A 145 10.65 -45.67 6.38
C TRP A 145 10.05 -46.95 6.98
N LYS A 146 8.93 -46.82 7.71
CA LYS A 146 8.06 -47.95 8.06
C LYS A 146 6.73 -47.83 7.33
N GLU A 147 6.22 -48.98 6.90
CA GLU A 147 4.99 -49.14 6.14
C GLU A 147 3.76 -49.02 7.05
N ILE A 148 2.69 -48.37 6.57
CA ILE A 148 1.42 -48.21 7.29
C ILE A 148 0.33 -49.00 6.56
N SER A 149 -0.05 -50.14 7.11
CA SER A 149 -1.13 -50.99 6.59
C SER A 149 -2.49 -50.52 7.11
N ILE A 150 -3.41 -50.18 6.20
CA ILE A 150 -4.80 -49.78 6.54
C ILE A 150 -5.74 -50.96 6.31
N HIS A 151 -6.44 -51.43 7.35
CA HIS A 151 -7.47 -52.45 7.23
C HIS A 151 -8.88 -51.85 7.17
N HIS A 152 -9.56 -51.98 6.03
CA HIS A 152 -10.99 -51.72 5.93
C HIS A 152 -11.80 -52.83 6.64
N LYS A 153 -12.73 -52.44 7.51
CA LYS A 153 -13.70 -53.36 8.12
C LYS A 153 -15.13 -52.87 7.86
N LYS A 154 -15.89 -53.62 7.05
CA LYS A 154 -17.33 -53.37 6.84
C LYS A 154 -18.11 -53.60 8.13
N MET A 155 -19.08 -52.73 8.40
CA MET A 155 -20.21 -53.05 9.30
C MET A 155 -21.44 -53.48 8.47
N PRO A 156 -22.24 -54.45 8.96
CA PRO A 156 -23.58 -54.71 8.44
C PRO A 156 -24.61 -53.72 9.02
N SER A 157 -25.79 -53.66 8.41
CA SER A 157 -26.87 -52.71 8.72
C SER A 157 -28.02 -53.32 9.52
N SER A 158 -28.67 -52.50 10.35
CA SER A 158 -30.11 -52.63 10.64
C SER A 158 -30.73 -51.36 11.26
N THR A 159 -31.95 -51.08 10.81
CA THR A 159 -33.00 -50.22 11.40
C THR A 159 -33.47 -50.78 12.75
N THR A 160 -34.03 -50.06 13.75
CA THR A 160 -34.41 -48.63 14.00
C THR A 160 -34.61 -48.47 15.55
N THR A 161 -35.18 -47.46 16.23
CA THR A 161 -36.19 -46.41 15.89
C THR A 161 -36.22 -45.29 16.96
N LYS A 162 -36.72 -44.09 16.57
CA LYS A 162 -37.47 -43.09 17.37
C LYS A 162 -37.02 -42.67 18.80
N THR A 163 -36.70 -41.37 18.92
CA THR A 163 -37.10 -40.40 19.98
C THR A 163 -36.94 -40.74 21.47
N THR A 164 -36.12 -39.95 22.19
CA THR A 164 -36.59 -38.91 23.14
C THR A 164 -35.47 -37.98 23.60
N THR A 165 -35.76 -36.68 23.73
CA THR A 165 -35.04 -35.70 24.58
C THR A 165 -35.30 -35.98 26.07
N PRO A 166 -34.45 -35.57 27.04
CA PRO A 166 -34.33 -34.16 27.41
C PRO A 166 -32.92 -33.72 27.91
N SER A 167 -32.90 -32.63 28.68
CA SER A 167 -31.77 -31.75 28.97
C SER A 167 -31.05 -32.01 30.31
N ARG A 168 -29.77 -31.60 30.35
CA ARG A 168 -29.03 -31.13 31.54
C ARG A 168 -29.55 -29.74 32.00
N ASP A 169 -29.29 -29.18 33.19
CA ASP A 169 -28.43 -29.50 34.35
C ASP A 169 -29.18 -29.19 35.67
N ALA A 170 -28.81 -29.81 36.80
CA ALA A 170 -29.19 -29.34 38.15
C ALA A 170 -28.30 -29.82 39.32
N TRP A 171 -27.49 -28.89 39.84
CA TRP A 171 -27.05 -28.67 41.24
C TRP A 171 -26.43 -29.77 42.16
N ILE A 172 -25.11 -29.62 42.40
CA ILE A 172 -24.34 -29.52 43.68
C ILE A 172 -24.92 -30.13 45.00
N VAL A 173 -24.11 -30.89 45.77
CA VAL A 173 -23.68 -30.61 47.19
C VAL A 173 -22.91 -31.78 47.90
N SER A 174 -21.77 -31.39 48.49
CA SER A 174 -20.90 -32.02 49.52
C SER A 174 -21.37 -33.20 50.40
N ALA A 175 -20.46 -34.17 50.58
CA ALA A 175 -19.89 -34.63 51.88
C ALA A 175 -18.51 -35.31 51.59
N ARG A 176 -17.43 -35.29 52.40
CA ARG A 176 -17.21 -35.73 53.81
C ARG A 176 -17.74 -37.16 54.04
N SER A 177 -17.00 -38.15 54.54
CA SER A 177 -15.77 -38.14 55.36
C SER A 177 -15.02 -39.48 55.34
N ASP A 178 -13.70 -39.41 55.53
CA ASP A 178 -12.81 -40.34 56.28
C ASP A 178 -13.21 -41.83 56.45
N PRO A 179 -12.58 -42.77 55.70
CA PRO A 179 -12.84 -44.20 55.79
C PRO A 179 -11.90 -44.93 56.77
N PHE A 180 -11.96 -44.60 58.06
CA PHE A 180 -11.14 -45.26 59.12
C PHE A 180 -11.93 -46.04 60.18
N HIS A 181 -13.13 -46.53 59.85
CA HIS A 181 -13.88 -47.49 60.66
C HIS A 181 -14.65 -48.50 59.80
N LEU A 182 -14.28 -49.79 59.90
CA LEU A 182 -15.11 -51.01 59.80
C LEU A 182 -14.28 -52.22 59.33
N LEU A 183 -13.70 -52.97 60.28
CA LEU A 183 -13.37 -54.40 60.13
C LEU A 183 -12.92 -54.94 61.50
N LEU A 184 -13.87 -55.45 62.28
CA LEU A 184 -13.59 -55.99 63.62
C LEU A 184 -14.56 -57.14 63.96
N GLU A 185 -14.42 -58.27 63.25
CA GLU A 185 -15.07 -59.54 63.60
C GLU A 185 -14.31 -60.74 62.99
N ALA A 186 -14.52 -61.94 63.53
CA ALA A 186 -14.03 -63.24 63.01
C ALA A 186 -12.51 -63.54 62.96
N GLN A 187 -11.91 -63.71 64.16
CA GLN A 187 -10.98 -64.79 64.56
C GLN A 187 -9.60 -65.06 63.86
N ALA A 188 -8.70 -65.59 64.72
CA ALA A 188 -7.42 -66.29 64.46
C ALA A 188 -6.14 -65.43 64.22
N PRO A 189 -4.95 -65.86 64.74
CA PRO A 189 -3.76 -65.02 64.81
C PRO A 189 -2.68 -65.36 63.76
N LEU A 190 -2.29 -64.39 62.94
CA LEU A 190 -1.10 -64.47 62.09
C LEU A 190 -0.29 -63.16 62.15
N GLY A 191 1.04 -63.28 62.12
CA GLY A 191 1.96 -62.18 62.40
C GLY A 191 1.99 -61.11 61.29
N ILE A 192 2.02 -59.83 61.72
CA ILE A 192 2.19 -58.68 60.83
C ILE A 192 3.59 -58.75 60.20
N LYS A 193 3.67 -59.06 58.91
CA LYS A 193 4.91 -58.98 58.14
C LYS A 193 5.33 -57.51 57.94
N ALA A 194 6.64 -57.27 57.93
CA ALA A 194 7.21 -55.93 57.79
C ALA A 194 6.79 -55.21 56.48
N ASP A 195 6.39 -55.95 55.45
CA ASP A 195 5.93 -55.41 54.16
C ASP A 195 4.73 -54.45 54.27
N ALA A 196 3.83 -54.65 55.24
CA ALA A 196 2.68 -53.76 55.41
C ALA A 196 3.11 -52.35 55.89
N LEU A 197 4.10 -52.28 56.77
CA LEU A 197 4.63 -51.02 57.29
C LEU A 197 5.56 -50.33 56.27
N SER A 198 6.32 -51.09 55.47
CA SER A 198 7.16 -50.51 54.42
C SER A 198 6.33 -49.87 53.30
N GLN A 199 5.20 -50.48 52.91
CA GLN A 199 4.28 -49.90 51.92
C GLN A 199 3.60 -48.62 52.42
N ILE A 200 3.13 -48.59 53.67
CA ILE A 200 2.54 -47.37 54.27
C ILE A 200 3.59 -46.25 54.36
N ALA A 201 4.82 -46.57 54.78
CA ALA A 201 5.92 -45.61 54.82
C ALA A 201 6.25 -45.05 53.41
N ALA A 202 6.32 -45.92 52.40
CA ALA A 202 6.59 -45.53 51.02
C ALA A 202 5.49 -44.61 50.44
N VAL A 203 4.21 -44.91 50.70
CA VAL A 203 3.09 -44.05 50.30
C VAL A 203 3.16 -42.68 51.00
N HIS A 204 3.40 -42.67 52.32
CA HIS A 204 3.48 -41.42 53.09
C HIS A 204 4.69 -40.54 52.69
N GLN A 205 5.82 -41.17 52.33
CA GLN A 205 7.02 -40.48 51.83
C GLN A 205 6.82 -39.98 50.38
N SER A 206 6.15 -40.74 49.52
CA SER A 206 5.74 -40.31 48.18
C SER A 206 4.77 -39.11 48.25
N HIS A 207 3.83 -39.12 49.19
CA HIS A 207 2.86 -38.04 49.38
C HIS A 207 3.50 -36.75 49.95
N ARG A 208 4.55 -36.87 50.78
CA ARG A 208 5.38 -35.71 51.20
C ARG A 208 6.24 -35.16 50.06
N ASN A 209 6.83 -36.03 49.24
CA ASN A 209 7.63 -35.57 48.09
C ASN A 209 6.74 -34.85 47.06
N THR A 210 5.53 -35.35 46.79
CA THR A 210 4.59 -34.67 45.86
C THR A 210 3.98 -33.39 46.45
N SER A 211 3.82 -33.25 47.77
CA SER A 211 3.46 -31.95 48.36
C SER A 211 4.59 -30.93 48.23
N HIS A 212 5.83 -31.29 48.57
CA HIS A 212 6.99 -30.39 48.43
C HIS A 212 7.26 -29.99 46.97
N ILE A 213 7.13 -30.91 46.01
CA ILE A 213 7.29 -30.58 44.58
C ILE A 213 6.22 -29.58 44.11
N ARG A 214 4.97 -29.68 44.63
CA ARG A 214 3.91 -28.70 44.34
C ARG A 214 4.16 -27.36 44.99
N GLU A 215 4.63 -27.32 46.24
CA GLU A 215 5.04 -26.09 46.93
C GLU A 215 6.19 -25.40 46.21
N LEU A 216 7.20 -26.16 45.75
CA LEU A 216 8.33 -25.64 44.98
C LEU A 216 7.90 -25.09 43.61
N SER A 217 7.00 -25.78 42.89
CA SER A 217 6.42 -25.26 41.65
C SER A 217 5.71 -23.92 41.91
N LEU A 218 4.77 -23.90 42.86
CA LEU A 218 4.03 -22.68 43.21
C LEU A 218 4.95 -21.54 43.68
N ALA A 219 6.03 -21.83 44.40
CA ALA A 219 7.02 -20.83 44.79
C ALA A 219 7.80 -20.29 43.58
N MET A 220 8.18 -21.15 42.63
CA MET A 220 8.83 -20.75 41.38
C MET A 220 7.90 -19.94 40.48
N ASP A 221 6.66 -20.37 40.28
CA ASP A 221 5.64 -19.68 39.48
C ASP A 221 5.37 -18.26 40.04
N ASN A 222 5.21 -18.14 41.36
CA ASN A 222 5.09 -16.86 42.04
C ASN A 222 6.35 -15.99 41.89
N ALA A 223 7.56 -16.57 41.98
CA ALA A 223 8.81 -15.84 41.77
C ALA A 223 8.94 -15.31 40.32
N TYR A 224 8.55 -16.09 39.32
CA TYR A 224 8.48 -15.64 37.92
C TYR A 224 7.47 -14.50 37.73
N ILE A 225 6.27 -14.60 38.33
CA ILE A 225 5.26 -13.52 38.27
C ILE A 225 5.78 -12.25 38.94
N ILE A 226 6.41 -12.34 40.11
CA ILE A 226 7.02 -11.20 40.82
C ILE A 226 8.17 -10.59 40.00
N ALA A 227 9.01 -11.41 39.35
CA ALA A 227 10.08 -10.93 38.47
C ALA A 227 9.52 -10.17 37.24
N ILE A 228 8.49 -10.72 36.57
CA ILE A 228 7.82 -10.06 35.44
C ILE A 228 7.17 -8.74 35.87
N LEU A 229 6.48 -8.72 37.01
CA LEU A 229 5.83 -7.51 37.54
C LEU A 229 6.85 -6.44 37.96
N SER A 230 7.94 -6.83 38.62
CA SER A 230 8.99 -5.88 39.03
C SER A 230 9.79 -5.35 37.84
N VAL A 231 10.08 -6.16 36.82
CA VAL A 231 10.64 -5.68 35.54
C VAL A 231 9.67 -4.72 34.84
N ALA A 232 8.37 -5.02 34.81
CA ALA A 232 7.37 -4.12 34.23
C ALA A 232 7.24 -2.79 35.00
N ILE A 233 7.29 -2.83 36.34
CA ILE A 233 7.27 -1.63 37.20
C ILE A 233 8.54 -0.81 37.01
N LEU A 234 9.72 -1.44 36.98
CA LEU A 234 11.00 -0.76 36.73
C LEU A 234 11.04 -0.16 35.31
N PHE A 235 10.51 -0.85 34.30
CA PHE A 235 10.38 -0.31 32.94
C PHE A 235 9.42 0.89 32.89
N LEU A 236 8.26 0.82 33.54
CA LEU A 236 7.31 1.93 33.64
C LEU A 236 7.89 3.12 34.42
N LEU A 237 8.61 2.87 35.51
CA LEU A 237 9.28 3.90 36.31
C LEU A 237 10.42 4.56 35.52
N HIS A 238 11.27 3.76 34.86
CA HIS A 238 12.33 4.25 33.98
C HIS A 238 11.77 5.06 32.80
N TYR A 239 10.67 4.61 32.19
CA TYR A 239 9.95 5.35 31.14
C TYR A 239 9.35 6.67 31.65
N TYR A 240 8.77 6.68 32.86
CA TYR A 240 8.21 7.88 33.48
C TYR A 240 9.30 8.91 33.86
N LEU A 241 10.44 8.43 34.37
CA LEU A 241 11.58 9.26 34.73
C LEU A 241 12.32 9.80 33.49
N LEU A 242 12.55 8.98 32.46
CA LEU A 242 13.08 9.46 31.17
C LEU A 242 12.08 10.34 30.40
N GLY A 243 10.78 10.18 30.64
CA GLY A 243 9.74 11.09 30.17
C GLY A 243 9.89 12.51 30.72
N ARG A 244 10.49 12.66 31.92
CA ARG A 244 10.96 13.93 32.47
C ARG A 244 12.37 14.27 31.97
N GLY A 245 12.52 14.38 30.65
CA GLY A 245 13.71 14.97 30.04
C GLY A 245 13.88 16.41 30.51
N ASN A 246 14.93 16.70 31.29
CA ASN A 246 15.15 17.98 31.98
C ASN A 246 15.68 19.09 31.03
N GLY A 247 15.00 19.33 29.91
CA GLY A 247 15.23 20.43 28.99
C GLY A 247 14.31 21.62 29.30
N GLY A 248 14.88 22.80 29.52
CA GLY A 248 14.16 23.97 30.01
C GLY A 248 12.97 24.39 29.12
N ALA A 249 11.75 24.23 29.67
CA ALA A 249 10.48 24.79 29.20
C ALA A 249 10.24 24.79 27.66
N ALA A 250 10.70 23.75 26.96
CA ALA A 250 10.47 23.62 25.52
C ALA A 250 8.97 23.46 25.23
N ARG A 251 8.35 24.49 24.63
CA ARG A 251 6.92 24.51 24.28
C ARG A 251 6.64 23.55 23.12
N LEU A 252 6.59 22.25 23.40
CA LEU A 252 6.17 21.22 22.43
C LEU A 252 4.67 21.39 22.10
N PRO A 253 4.22 20.94 20.91
CA PRO A 253 2.79 20.94 20.58
C PRO A 253 1.99 20.11 21.59
N PRO A 254 0.80 20.57 22.04
CA PRO A 254 -0.09 19.81 22.92
C PRO A 254 -0.51 18.48 22.28
N GLY A 255 -1.04 17.55 23.06
CA GLY A 255 -1.53 16.28 22.53
C GLY A 255 -2.18 15.39 23.58
N PRO A 256 -2.81 14.28 23.17
CA PRO A 256 -3.35 13.29 24.08
C PRO A 256 -2.25 12.63 24.94
N PRO A 257 -2.60 12.02 26.09
CA PRO A 257 -1.66 11.23 26.89
C PRO A 257 -1.26 9.95 26.14
N ALA A 258 0.04 9.65 26.13
CA ALA A 258 0.60 8.49 25.44
C ALA A 258 0.50 7.21 26.28
N VAL A 259 -0.01 6.13 25.69
CA VAL A 259 0.08 4.79 26.27
C VAL A 259 1.51 4.26 26.09
N PRO A 260 2.13 3.61 27.10
CA PRO A 260 3.45 3.01 26.94
C PRO A 260 3.56 2.08 25.73
N ILE A 261 4.71 2.10 25.05
CA ILE A 261 5.03 1.35 23.82
C ILE A 261 4.20 1.75 22.59
N LEU A 262 2.86 1.71 22.66
CA LEU A 262 1.96 2.02 21.53
C LEU A 262 1.84 3.51 21.22
N GLY A 263 2.06 4.38 22.21
CA GLY A 263 1.76 5.81 22.14
C GLY A 263 0.28 6.05 21.86
N HIS A 264 -0.01 6.60 20.68
CA HIS A 264 -1.34 7.00 20.20
C HIS A 264 -1.85 6.13 19.03
N LEU A 265 -1.18 5.02 18.69
CA LEU A 265 -1.67 4.11 17.63
C LEU A 265 -3.12 3.64 17.87
N HIS A 266 -3.52 3.51 19.13
CA HIS A 266 -4.88 3.18 19.55
C HIS A 266 -5.93 4.25 19.22
N LEU A 267 -5.51 5.49 18.93
CA LEU A 267 -6.37 6.58 18.48
C LEU A 267 -6.51 6.64 16.96
N VAL A 268 -5.56 6.08 16.20
CA VAL A 268 -5.50 6.17 14.73
C VAL A 268 -6.50 5.21 14.07
N LYS A 269 -7.80 5.54 14.19
CA LYS A 269 -8.89 4.85 13.49
C LYS A 269 -9.00 5.32 12.03
N LYS A 270 -9.45 4.43 11.14
CA LYS A 270 -9.79 4.76 9.75
C LYS A 270 -11.12 5.55 9.69
N PRO A 271 -11.30 6.45 8.71
CA PRO A 271 -10.25 7.04 7.88
C PRO A 271 -9.39 8.03 8.70
N MET A 272 -8.11 8.14 8.36
CA MET A 272 -7.12 8.81 9.22
C MET A 272 -7.38 10.32 9.37
N HIS A 273 -7.76 11.01 8.30
CA HIS A 273 -7.97 12.46 8.30
C HIS A 273 -9.10 12.89 9.22
N ALA A 274 -10.26 12.22 9.17
CA ALA A 274 -11.37 12.48 10.08
C ALA A 274 -10.99 12.28 11.57
N THR A 275 -10.13 11.30 11.85
CA THR A 275 -9.53 11.11 13.17
C THR A 275 -8.60 12.26 13.57
N MET A 276 -7.78 12.77 12.64
CA MET A 276 -6.90 13.91 12.90
C MET A 276 -7.67 15.23 13.07
N SER A 277 -8.81 15.42 12.39
CA SER A 277 -9.67 16.60 12.56
C SER A 277 -10.28 16.65 13.97
N ARG A 278 -10.87 15.56 14.45
CA ARG A 278 -11.41 15.45 15.83
C ARG A 278 -10.35 15.63 16.93
N LEU A 279 -9.08 15.37 16.61
CA LEU A 279 -7.96 15.67 17.52
C LEU A 279 -7.54 17.14 17.44
N ALA A 280 -7.58 17.78 16.25
CA ALA A 280 -7.33 19.21 16.09
C ALA A 280 -8.38 20.07 16.81
N GLU A 281 -9.66 19.69 16.76
CA GLU A 281 -10.75 20.32 17.53
C GLU A 281 -10.46 20.37 19.04
N ARG A 282 -9.80 19.33 19.58
CA ARG A 282 -9.56 19.17 21.02
C ARG A 282 -8.21 19.68 21.50
N TYR A 283 -7.16 19.59 20.68
CA TYR A 283 -5.79 19.95 21.06
C TYR A 283 -5.27 21.21 20.33
N GLY A 284 -6.08 21.80 19.45
CA GLY A 284 -5.70 22.92 18.61
C GLY A 284 -5.08 22.49 17.27
N PRO A 285 -4.85 23.45 16.35
CA PRO A 285 -4.47 23.16 14.96
C PRO A 285 -3.05 22.63 14.76
N VAL A 286 -2.21 22.65 15.81
CA VAL A 286 -0.87 22.06 15.80
C VAL A 286 -0.73 21.19 17.05
N PHE A 287 -0.71 19.87 16.88
CA PHE A 287 -0.68 18.92 17.99
C PHE A 287 0.31 17.78 17.75
N SER A 288 0.86 17.22 18.82
CA SER A 288 1.85 16.15 18.78
C SER A 288 1.21 14.78 18.98
N LEU A 289 1.76 13.79 18.28
CA LEU A 289 1.43 12.38 18.46
C LEU A 289 2.70 11.54 18.62
N ARG A 290 2.55 10.36 19.21
CA ARG A 290 3.60 9.33 19.22
C ARG A 290 3.03 8.05 18.63
N LEU A 291 3.50 7.67 17.44
CA LEU A 291 3.04 6.49 16.72
C LEU A 291 4.07 5.38 16.95
N GLY A 292 3.82 4.54 17.95
CA GLY A 292 4.82 3.60 18.47
C GLY A 292 6.07 4.33 18.95
N SER A 293 7.22 4.00 18.35
CA SER A 293 8.49 4.68 18.63
C SER A 293 8.57 6.10 18.05
N ARG A 294 7.89 6.39 16.93
CA ARG A 294 8.05 7.60 16.10
C ARG A 294 7.28 8.80 16.66
N ARG A 295 7.94 9.95 16.80
CA ARG A 295 7.26 11.24 17.06
C ARG A 295 6.62 11.76 15.78
N ALA A 296 5.38 12.22 15.87
CA ALA A 296 4.65 12.89 14.81
C ALA A 296 4.09 14.24 15.30
N VAL A 297 3.88 15.16 14.37
CA VAL A 297 3.19 16.43 14.58
C VAL A 297 2.17 16.58 13.46
N VAL A 298 0.93 16.90 13.83
CA VAL A 298 -0.17 17.12 12.92
C VAL A 298 -0.42 18.63 12.85
N VAL A 299 -0.53 19.14 11.62
CA VAL A 299 -0.84 20.54 11.32
C VAL A 299 -2.12 20.60 10.51
N SER A 300 -3.10 21.34 11.02
CA SER A 300 -4.47 21.45 10.47
C SER A 300 -4.92 22.89 10.21
N SER A 301 -4.08 23.92 10.49
CA SER A 301 -4.39 25.32 10.16
C SER A 301 -3.66 25.80 8.90
N PRO A 302 -4.27 26.73 8.12
CA PRO A 302 -3.64 27.32 6.96
C PRO A 302 -2.32 28.04 7.25
N GLY A 303 -2.24 28.81 8.34
CA GLY A 303 -1.05 29.58 8.69
C GLY A 303 0.18 28.70 8.93
N CYS A 304 0.03 27.69 9.78
CA CYS A 304 1.11 26.76 10.10
C CYS A 304 1.46 25.83 8.93
N ALA A 305 0.50 25.52 8.05
CA ALA A 305 0.80 24.80 6.81
C ALA A 305 1.61 25.64 5.82
N ARG A 306 1.44 26.97 5.77
CA ARG A 306 2.32 27.87 5.02
C ARG A 306 3.72 27.91 5.67
N GLU A 307 3.81 28.19 6.98
CA GLU A 307 5.05 28.18 7.80
C GLU A 307 5.92 26.92 7.53
N CYS A 308 5.32 25.73 7.58
CA CYS A 308 5.99 24.45 7.27
C CYS A 308 6.58 24.35 5.85
N PHE A 309 6.01 25.06 4.86
CA PHE A 309 6.33 24.89 3.44
C PHE A 309 6.88 26.14 2.74
N THR A 310 7.04 27.26 3.46
CA THR A 310 7.77 28.46 3.03
C THR A 310 9.01 28.66 3.90
N GLU A 311 8.84 28.95 5.19
CA GLU A 311 9.93 29.27 6.12
C GLU A 311 10.76 28.04 6.50
N HIS A 312 10.14 26.85 6.48
CA HIS A 312 10.78 25.58 6.85
C HIS A 312 10.78 24.56 5.70
N ASP A 313 10.77 25.06 4.46
CA ASP A 313 10.62 24.27 3.22
C ASP A 313 11.75 23.25 2.98
N VAL A 314 12.99 23.55 3.41
CA VAL A 314 14.15 22.63 3.45
C VAL A 314 14.11 21.75 4.69
N THR A 315 13.69 22.28 5.84
CA THR A 315 13.66 21.52 7.10
C THR A 315 12.70 20.34 7.00
N PHE A 316 11.47 20.57 6.53
CA PHE A 316 10.48 19.52 6.27
C PHE A 316 10.65 18.86 4.89
N ALA A 317 11.76 19.09 4.16
CA ALA A 317 11.95 18.49 2.84
C ALA A 317 12.19 16.96 2.87
N ASN A 318 12.43 16.34 4.02
CA ASN A 318 12.63 14.89 4.11
C ASN A 318 11.31 14.10 4.13
N ARG A 319 11.43 12.77 3.98
CA ARG A 319 10.34 11.81 4.06
C ARG A 319 10.65 10.80 5.16
N PRO A 320 9.68 10.41 6.00
CA PRO A 320 9.89 9.38 7.00
C PRO A 320 10.13 8.03 6.32
N ARG A 321 11.21 7.35 6.68
CA ARG A 321 11.43 5.97 6.23
C ARG A 321 10.44 5.04 6.92
N PHE A 322 9.49 4.54 6.14
CA PHE A 322 8.54 3.47 6.49
C PHE A 322 8.96 2.19 5.78
N GLU A 323 8.90 1.06 6.47
CA GLU A 323 9.34 -0.24 5.96
C GLU A 323 8.44 -0.70 4.79
N SER A 324 7.12 -0.49 4.90
CA SER A 324 6.16 -0.73 3.81
C SER A 324 6.51 0.07 2.55
N GLN A 325 6.91 1.33 2.73
CA GLN A 325 7.32 2.20 1.64
C GLN A 325 8.66 1.78 1.05
N LEU A 326 9.64 1.35 1.86
CA LEU A 326 10.95 0.89 1.34
C LEU A 326 10.80 -0.34 0.43
N LEU A 327 9.88 -1.26 0.76
CA LEU A 327 9.56 -2.43 -0.08
C LEU A 327 9.00 -2.03 -1.46
N VAL A 328 8.10 -1.03 -1.53
CA VAL A 328 7.53 -0.59 -2.82
C VAL A 328 8.38 0.43 -3.56
N SER A 329 9.18 1.25 -2.88
CA SER A 329 9.82 2.44 -3.48
C SER A 329 11.29 2.26 -3.86
N PHE A 330 11.71 1.01 -4.14
CA PHE A 330 13.09 0.66 -4.50
C PHE A 330 14.07 1.11 -3.41
N ASN A 331 13.83 0.65 -2.17
CA ASN A 331 14.56 1.05 -0.95
C ASN A 331 14.57 2.58 -0.71
N GLY A 332 13.50 3.27 -1.11
CA GLY A 332 13.36 4.72 -0.96
C GLY A 332 13.93 5.55 -2.11
N ALA A 333 14.43 4.94 -3.20
CA ALA A 333 15.00 5.66 -4.34
C ALA A 333 13.97 6.46 -5.17
N ALA A 334 12.67 6.15 -5.07
CA ALA A 334 11.61 6.81 -5.84
C ALA A 334 11.37 8.28 -5.43
N LEU A 335 10.91 9.12 -6.38
CA LEU A 335 10.74 10.58 -6.22
C LEU A 335 9.87 10.99 -5.01
N ALA A 336 8.80 10.24 -4.73
CA ALA A 336 7.86 10.54 -3.66
C ALA A 336 8.46 10.31 -2.26
N THR A 337 9.34 9.30 -2.13
CA THR A 337 9.88 8.77 -0.87
C THR A 337 11.33 9.16 -0.59
N ALA A 338 12.11 9.54 -1.61
CA ALA A 338 13.53 9.85 -1.43
C ALA A 338 13.74 11.09 -0.55
N SER A 339 14.65 10.98 0.42
CA SER A 339 15.10 12.10 1.29
C SER A 339 15.68 13.26 0.47
N TYR A 340 15.66 14.46 1.04
CA TYR A 340 16.20 15.64 0.39
C TYR A 340 17.73 15.55 0.28
N GLY A 341 18.24 15.74 -0.93
CA GLY A 341 19.66 15.52 -1.25
C GLY A 341 19.91 15.66 -2.75
N ALA A 342 21.12 15.33 -3.21
CA ALA A 342 21.48 15.42 -4.63
C ALA A 342 20.58 14.54 -5.52
N HIS A 343 20.38 13.27 -5.14
CA HIS A 343 19.51 12.30 -5.83
C HIS A 343 18.09 12.83 -6.05
N TRP A 344 17.39 13.23 -4.98
CA TRP A 344 16.04 13.76 -5.11
C TRP A 344 15.99 15.07 -5.90
N ARG A 345 16.98 15.97 -5.74
CA ARG A 345 17.05 17.20 -6.54
C ARG A 345 17.21 16.89 -8.03
N ASN A 346 17.98 15.87 -8.39
CA ASN A 346 18.10 15.43 -9.78
C ASN A 346 16.77 14.85 -10.31
N LEU A 347 16.18 13.90 -9.60
CA LEU A 347 14.84 13.36 -9.91
C LEU A 347 13.80 14.48 -10.11
N ARG A 348 13.77 15.45 -9.21
CA ARG A 348 12.85 16.59 -9.30
C ARG A 348 13.10 17.46 -10.52
N ARG A 349 14.37 17.76 -10.83
CA ARG A 349 14.79 18.53 -12.02
C ARG A 349 14.32 17.84 -13.30
N ILE A 350 14.62 16.55 -13.46
CA ILE A 350 14.26 15.77 -14.66
C ILE A 350 12.74 15.78 -14.85
N VAL A 351 12.00 15.47 -13.80
CA VAL A 351 10.54 15.36 -13.88
C VAL A 351 9.89 16.72 -14.16
N ALA A 352 10.31 17.80 -13.51
CA ALA A 352 9.70 19.11 -13.70
C ALA A 352 10.09 19.80 -15.03
N VAL A 353 11.28 19.51 -15.58
CA VAL A 353 11.80 20.18 -16.79
C VAL A 353 11.61 19.33 -18.04
N GLN A 354 12.06 18.07 -18.02
CA GLN A 354 12.11 17.21 -19.22
C GLN A 354 10.83 16.40 -19.45
N LEU A 355 10.13 16.02 -18.37
CA LEU A 355 8.98 15.10 -18.46
C LEU A 355 7.62 15.82 -18.37
N LEU A 356 7.43 16.67 -17.36
CA LEU A 356 6.14 17.28 -17.00
C LEU A 356 6.15 18.83 -17.03
N SER A 357 7.07 19.44 -17.79
CA SER A 357 7.02 20.88 -18.05
C SER A 357 5.77 21.26 -18.86
N ALA A 358 5.30 22.50 -18.73
CA ALA A 358 4.05 22.94 -19.34
C ALA A 358 3.99 22.71 -20.86
N HIS A 359 5.12 22.88 -21.57
CA HIS A 359 5.24 22.55 -22.99
C HIS A 359 5.07 21.05 -23.26
N ARG A 360 5.78 20.18 -22.51
CA ARG A 360 5.69 18.71 -22.67
C ARG A 360 4.28 18.21 -22.37
N VAL A 361 3.63 18.70 -21.32
CA VAL A 361 2.20 18.39 -21.02
C VAL A 361 1.27 18.94 -22.12
N GLY A 362 1.58 20.10 -22.70
CA GLY A 362 0.87 20.63 -23.87
C GLY A 362 0.85 19.65 -25.04
N LEU A 363 2.02 19.08 -25.41
CA LEU A 363 2.15 18.07 -26.47
C LEU A 363 1.34 16.78 -26.18
N MET A 364 1.10 16.44 -24.90
CA MET A 364 0.32 15.27 -24.51
C MET A 364 -1.19 15.46 -24.71
N SER A 365 -1.68 16.70 -24.87
CA SER A 365 -3.12 17.02 -24.94
C SER A 365 -3.87 16.22 -26.02
N GLY A 366 -3.23 15.95 -27.17
CA GLY A 366 -3.82 15.13 -28.23
C GLY A 366 -3.97 13.65 -27.86
N LEU A 367 -3.07 13.11 -27.03
CA LEU A 367 -3.10 11.73 -26.52
C LEU A 367 -4.20 11.59 -25.45
N ILE A 368 -4.30 12.56 -24.54
CA ILE A 368 -5.38 12.65 -23.55
C ILE A 368 -6.75 12.72 -24.26
N ALA A 369 -6.89 13.57 -25.27
CA ALA A 369 -8.10 13.64 -26.09
C ALA A 369 -8.37 12.34 -26.88
N GLY A 370 -7.32 11.61 -27.26
CA GLY A 370 -7.42 10.28 -27.89
C GLY A 370 -8.08 9.25 -26.97
N GLU A 371 -7.55 9.08 -25.76
CA GLU A 371 -8.04 8.08 -24.80
C GLU A 371 -9.39 8.47 -24.17
N VAL A 372 -9.66 9.77 -23.95
CA VAL A 372 -10.99 10.25 -23.55
C VAL A 372 -12.03 9.97 -24.65
N ARG A 373 -11.72 10.25 -25.91
CA ARG A 373 -12.58 9.89 -27.06
C ARG A 373 -12.81 8.37 -27.15
N ALA A 374 -11.78 7.57 -26.89
CA ALA A 374 -11.88 6.11 -26.89
C ALA A 374 -12.81 5.60 -25.76
N MET A 375 -12.78 6.20 -24.58
CA MET A 375 -13.74 5.92 -23.50
C MET A 375 -15.17 6.31 -23.91
N VAL A 376 -15.37 7.53 -24.43
CA VAL A 376 -16.69 8.03 -24.86
C VAL A 376 -17.31 7.13 -25.93
N ARG A 377 -16.53 6.67 -26.93
CA ARG A 377 -16.94 5.66 -27.91
C ARG A 377 -17.50 4.39 -27.24
N ARG A 378 -16.77 3.82 -26.28
CA ARG A 378 -17.19 2.60 -25.55
C ARG A 378 -18.43 2.83 -24.68
N MET A 379 -18.62 4.03 -24.16
CA MET A 379 -19.82 4.40 -23.39
C MET A 379 -21.04 4.57 -24.31
N TYR A 380 -20.85 5.23 -25.44
CA TYR A 380 -21.89 5.41 -26.47
C TYR A 380 -22.35 4.07 -27.04
N ARG A 381 -21.42 3.17 -27.39
CA ARG A 381 -21.76 1.81 -27.86
C ARG A 381 -22.53 1.00 -26.80
N ALA A 382 -22.12 1.05 -25.53
CA ALA A 382 -22.83 0.38 -24.45
C ALA A 382 -24.26 0.93 -24.26
N ALA A 383 -24.47 2.24 -24.42
CA ALA A 383 -25.79 2.85 -24.34
C ALA A 383 -26.66 2.55 -25.58
N ALA A 384 -26.08 2.51 -26.77
CA ALA A 384 -26.77 2.14 -28.01
C ALA A 384 -27.16 0.66 -28.08
N ALA A 385 -26.42 -0.22 -27.38
CA ALA A 385 -26.78 -1.63 -27.19
C ALA A 385 -27.86 -1.86 -26.12
N SER A 386 -28.20 -0.85 -25.32
CA SER A 386 -29.24 -0.93 -24.30
C SER A 386 -30.63 -0.64 -24.89
N PRO A 387 -31.66 -1.47 -24.64
CA PRO A 387 -33.03 -1.21 -25.12
C PRO A 387 -33.63 0.11 -24.64
N ALA A 388 -33.10 0.70 -23.56
CA ALA A 388 -33.51 2.00 -23.02
C ALA A 388 -32.70 3.20 -23.56
N GLY A 389 -31.78 2.97 -24.51
CA GLY A 389 -30.87 4.00 -25.03
C GLY A 389 -29.85 4.54 -24.01
N ALA A 390 -29.78 3.95 -22.82
CA ALA A 390 -28.94 4.38 -21.71
C ALA A 390 -28.27 3.18 -21.03
N ALA A 391 -27.00 3.31 -20.66
CA ALA A 391 -26.22 2.27 -20.00
C ALA A 391 -26.02 2.57 -18.50
N ARG A 392 -26.06 1.52 -17.68
CA ARG A 392 -25.52 1.55 -16.31
C ARG A 392 -24.01 1.37 -16.39
N ILE A 393 -23.25 2.30 -15.82
CA ILE A 393 -21.78 2.34 -15.95
C ILE A 393 -21.14 2.53 -14.58
N GLN A 394 -20.11 1.74 -14.27
CA GLN A 394 -19.26 1.92 -13.09
C GLN A 394 -18.06 2.81 -13.45
N LEU A 395 -18.08 4.07 -13.01
CA LEU A 395 -17.17 5.10 -13.52
C LEU A 395 -15.72 4.86 -13.09
N LYS A 396 -15.44 4.43 -11.85
CA LYS A 396 -14.07 4.22 -11.34
C LYS A 396 -13.21 3.38 -12.28
N ARG A 397 -13.76 2.29 -12.84
CA ARG A 397 -13.03 1.39 -13.75
C ARG A 397 -12.65 2.09 -15.05
N ARG A 398 -13.58 2.81 -15.69
CA ARG A 398 -13.34 3.54 -16.94
C ARG A 398 -12.44 4.76 -16.74
N LEU A 399 -12.56 5.44 -15.60
CA LEU A 399 -11.69 6.55 -15.20
C LEU A 399 -10.25 6.07 -14.90
N PHE A 400 -10.08 4.91 -14.28
CA PHE A 400 -8.78 4.27 -14.04
C PHE A 400 -8.13 3.82 -15.36
N GLU A 401 -8.89 3.17 -16.24
CA GLU A 401 -8.49 2.82 -17.61
C GLU A 401 -7.95 4.06 -18.36
N VAL A 402 -8.72 5.16 -18.47
CA VAL A 402 -8.24 6.38 -19.16
C VAL A 402 -7.01 6.96 -18.49
N SER A 403 -6.99 7.03 -17.15
CA SER A 403 -5.84 7.54 -16.41
C SER A 403 -4.58 6.69 -16.63
N LEU A 404 -4.72 5.37 -16.80
CA LEU A 404 -3.59 4.49 -17.11
C LEU A 404 -3.18 4.57 -18.57
N SER A 405 -4.12 4.50 -19.53
CA SER A 405 -3.81 4.54 -20.97
C SER A 405 -3.09 5.84 -21.37
N VAL A 406 -3.51 6.98 -20.80
CA VAL A 406 -2.79 8.26 -20.96
C VAL A 406 -1.35 8.17 -20.46
N LEU A 407 -1.11 7.49 -19.33
CA LEU A 407 0.24 7.31 -18.80
C LEU A 407 1.03 6.24 -19.59
N MET A 408 0.41 5.18 -20.10
CA MET A 408 1.09 4.20 -20.96
C MET A 408 1.54 4.83 -22.28
N GLU A 409 0.70 5.66 -22.89
CA GLU A 409 1.05 6.35 -24.14
C GLU A 409 2.07 7.46 -23.90
N THR A 410 1.96 8.26 -22.84
CA THR A 410 2.92 9.36 -22.58
C THR A 410 4.25 8.91 -21.95
N ILE A 411 4.25 7.89 -21.08
CA ILE A 411 5.45 7.39 -20.42
C ILE A 411 6.21 6.41 -21.31
N ALA A 412 5.49 5.51 -22.00
CA ALA A 412 6.05 4.32 -22.65
C ALA A 412 5.59 4.13 -24.11
N HIS A 413 4.97 5.12 -24.74
CA HIS A 413 4.54 5.09 -26.15
C HIS A 413 3.76 3.81 -26.54
N THR A 414 2.98 3.29 -25.59
CA THR A 414 2.30 2.00 -25.68
C THR A 414 0.82 2.20 -25.39
N LYS A 415 -0.06 1.70 -26.26
CA LYS A 415 -1.51 1.68 -26.02
C LYS A 415 -1.90 0.44 -25.24
N ALA A 416 -2.95 0.55 -24.44
CA ALA A 416 -3.45 -0.56 -23.64
C ALA A 416 -4.18 -1.60 -24.50
N THR A 417 -3.94 -2.88 -24.23
CA THR A 417 -4.40 -4.02 -25.03
C THR A 417 -5.81 -4.42 -24.64
N ARG A 418 -6.67 -4.66 -25.64
CA ARG A 418 -8.07 -5.03 -25.46
C ARG A 418 -8.37 -6.37 -26.11
N PRO A 419 -9.09 -7.30 -25.45
CA PRO A 419 -9.42 -8.59 -26.05
C PRO A 419 -10.31 -8.43 -27.29
N GLU A 420 -10.01 -9.16 -28.36
CA GLU A 420 -10.86 -9.21 -29.56
C GLU A 420 -12.28 -9.73 -29.25
N THR A 421 -12.42 -10.53 -28.19
CA THR A 421 -13.69 -11.08 -27.70
C THR A 421 -14.56 -10.08 -26.92
N ASP A 422 -13.98 -8.97 -26.43
CA ASP A 422 -14.69 -7.91 -25.70
C ASP A 422 -13.94 -6.57 -25.91
N PRO A 423 -14.04 -5.95 -27.10
CA PRO A 423 -13.28 -4.74 -27.43
C PRO A 423 -13.77 -3.50 -26.67
N ASP A 424 -15.04 -3.47 -26.26
CA ASP A 424 -15.68 -2.34 -25.57
C ASP A 424 -15.65 -2.47 -24.02
N THR A 425 -14.97 -3.49 -23.50
CA THR A 425 -14.78 -3.81 -22.06
C THR A 425 -14.39 -2.60 -21.20
N ASP A 426 -14.73 -2.60 -19.91
CA ASP A 426 -14.43 -1.47 -19.00
C ASP A 426 -12.94 -1.15 -18.88
N MET A 427 -12.07 -2.16 -18.86
CA MET A 427 -10.64 -2.05 -18.59
C MET A 427 -9.82 -3.02 -19.46
N SER A 428 -8.75 -2.50 -20.07
CA SER A 428 -7.69 -3.27 -20.75
C SER A 428 -7.04 -4.33 -19.85
N VAL A 429 -6.27 -5.24 -20.46
CA VAL A 429 -5.51 -6.26 -19.71
C VAL A 429 -4.52 -5.61 -18.74
N GLU A 430 -3.84 -4.55 -19.21
CA GLU A 430 -2.89 -3.77 -18.44
C GLU A 430 -3.55 -2.98 -17.31
N ALA A 431 -4.74 -2.41 -17.53
CA ALA A 431 -5.50 -1.76 -16.46
C ALA A 431 -6.01 -2.76 -15.42
N GLN A 432 -6.33 -4.00 -15.80
CA GLN A 432 -6.67 -5.05 -14.84
C GLN A 432 -5.46 -5.49 -14.01
N GLU A 433 -4.30 -5.75 -14.64
CA GLU A 433 -3.04 -6.09 -13.94
C GLU A 433 -2.58 -4.96 -13.01
N PHE A 434 -2.57 -3.72 -13.50
CA PHE A 434 -2.11 -2.57 -12.73
C PHE A 434 -3.11 -2.16 -11.63
N LYS A 435 -4.42 -2.30 -11.84
CA LYS A 435 -5.41 -2.06 -10.78
C LYS A 435 -5.28 -3.06 -9.63
N GLN A 436 -5.08 -4.36 -9.90
CA GLN A 436 -4.82 -5.35 -8.84
C GLN A 436 -3.58 -4.97 -8.01
N VAL A 437 -2.50 -4.56 -8.67
CA VAL A 437 -1.27 -4.07 -8.01
C VAL A 437 -1.55 -2.85 -7.13
N VAL A 438 -2.35 -1.89 -7.59
CA VAL A 438 -2.71 -0.68 -6.83
C VAL A 438 -3.60 -1.03 -5.63
N ASP A 439 -4.64 -1.83 -5.84
CA ASP A 439 -5.62 -2.23 -4.81
C ASP A 439 -4.98 -3.07 -3.69
N GLU A 440 -3.94 -3.85 -3.97
CA GLU A 440 -3.18 -4.60 -2.96
C GLU A 440 -2.11 -3.77 -2.23
N ILE A 441 -1.58 -2.70 -2.86
CA ILE A 441 -0.52 -1.87 -2.26
C ILE A 441 -1.09 -0.71 -1.45
N ILE A 442 -2.05 0.04 -1.97
CA ILE A 442 -2.55 1.29 -1.36
C ILE A 442 -3.09 1.10 0.07
N PRO A 443 -3.83 0.03 0.43
CA PRO A 443 -4.29 -0.21 1.80
C PRO A 443 -3.16 -0.59 2.79
N HIS A 444 -1.94 -0.82 2.31
CA HIS A 444 -0.79 -1.29 3.09
C HIS A 444 0.37 -0.28 3.14
N ILE A 445 0.22 0.91 2.54
CA ILE A 445 1.20 2.00 2.62
C ILE A 445 0.56 3.30 3.16
N GLY A 446 1.32 4.05 3.96
CA GLY A 446 0.90 5.35 4.49
C GLY A 446 0.87 5.42 6.02
N ALA A 447 0.68 6.62 6.57
CA ALA A 447 0.88 6.90 8.00
C ALA A 447 -0.13 6.23 8.95
N ALA A 448 -1.17 5.57 8.44
CA ALA A 448 -2.11 4.76 9.21
C ALA A 448 -1.68 3.29 9.37
N ASN A 449 -0.64 2.83 8.68
CA ASN A 449 -0.24 1.42 8.69
C ASN A 449 0.46 1.02 10.00
N LEU A 450 -0.22 0.27 10.86
CA LEU A 450 0.31 -0.20 12.15
C LEU A 450 1.60 -1.03 12.02
N TRP A 451 1.78 -1.75 10.91
CA TRP A 451 2.93 -2.61 10.64
C TRP A 451 4.26 -1.82 10.58
N ASP A 452 4.21 -0.55 10.17
CA ASP A 452 5.38 0.33 10.13
C ASP A 452 5.83 0.86 11.50
N TYR A 453 4.98 0.77 12.52
CA TYR A 453 5.25 1.33 13.85
C TYR A 453 5.51 0.28 14.94
N LEU A 454 5.23 -1.00 14.66
CA LEU A 454 5.26 -2.10 15.62
C LEU A 454 6.19 -3.23 15.14
N PRO A 455 7.49 -3.23 15.54
CA PRO A 455 8.48 -4.19 15.07
C PRO A 455 8.08 -5.67 15.24
N ALA A 456 7.33 -6.01 16.29
CA ALA A 456 6.82 -7.36 16.51
C ALA A 456 5.86 -7.83 15.40
N LEU A 457 4.98 -6.96 14.89
CA LEU A 457 4.09 -7.30 13.76
C LEU A 457 4.88 -7.53 12.48
N ARG A 458 6.01 -6.82 12.31
CA ARG A 458 6.93 -6.99 11.18
C ARG A 458 7.73 -8.29 11.26
N TRP A 459 8.26 -8.65 12.43
CA TRP A 459 9.10 -9.85 12.59
C TRP A 459 8.37 -11.16 12.27
N PHE A 460 7.09 -11.26 12.67
CA PHE A 460 6.27 -12.45 12.41
C PHE A 460 5.38 -12.34 11.15
N ASP A 461 5.54 -11.27 10.34
CA ASP A 461 4.67 -10.89 9.22
C ASP A 461 3.16 -11.05 9.52
N VAL A 462 2.73 -10.51 10.66
CA VAL A 462 1.33 -10.64 11.13
C VAL A 462 0.39 -9.99 10.11
N PHE A 463 -0.71 -10.69 9.79
CA PHE A 463 -1.64 -10.40 8.67
C PHE A 463 -1.06 -10.53 7.25
N GLY A 464 0.19 -11.00 7.10
CA GLY A 464 0.85 -11.29 5.83
C GLY A 464 1.19 -10.05 5.00
N VAL A 465 1.36 -8.89 5.63
CA VAL A 465 1.52 -7.58 4.97
C VAL A 465 2.75 -7.56 4.06
N ARG A 466 3.91 -8.04 4.53
CA ARG A 466 5.14 -8.11 3.73
C ARG A 466 4.98 -9.06 2.55
N ARG A 467 4.35 -10.22 2.75
CA ARG A 467 4.08 -11.19 1.68
C ARG A 467 3.19 -10.60 0.57
N LYS A 468 2.10 -9.91 0.95
CA LYS A 468 1.19 -9.21 0.02
C LYS A 468 1.92 -8.12 -0.77
N ILE A 469 2.62 -7.22 -0.07
CA ILE A 469 3.40 -6.15 -0.71
C ILE A 469 4.41 -6.72 -1.71
N LEU A 470 5.18 -7.75 -1.33
CA LEU A 470 6.18 -8.37 -2.22
C LEU A 470 5.55 -9.05 -3.45
N ALA A 471 4.37 -9.67 -3.31
CA ALA A 471 3.66 -10.29 -4.45
C ALA A 471 3.09 -9.24 -5.43
N ALA A 472 2.59 -8.11 -4.93
CA ALA A 472 2.14 -6.99 -5.76
C ALA A 472 3.33 -6.26 -6.42
N VAL A 473 4.41 -6.01 -5.68
CA VAL A 473 5.67 -5.44 -6.22
C VAL A 473 6.25 -6.32 -7.33
N SER A 474 6.23 -7.65 -7.18
CA SER A 474 6.75 -8.56 -8.21
C SER A 474 5.97 -8.47 -9.53
N ARG A 475 4.63 -8.38 -9.49
CA ARG A 475 3.80 -8.13 -10.68
C ARG A 475 4.09 -6.76 -11.28
N ARG A 476 4.10 -5.71 -10.46
CA ARG A 476 4.41 -4.34 -10.89
C ARG A 476 5.75 -4.25 -11.60
N ASP A 477 6.80 -4.85 -11.05
CA ASP A 477 8.14 -4.75 -11.62
C ASP A 477 8.27 -5.58 -12.89
N ALA A 478 7.51 -6.68 -13.04
CA ALA A 478 7.36 -7.37 -14.32
C ALA A 478 6.66 -6.47 -15.36
N PHE A 479 5.54 -5.83 -15.01
CA PHE A 479 4.84 -4.86 -15.88
C PHE A 479 5.77 -3.72 -16.34
N LEU A 480 6.49 -3.10 -15.41
CA LEU A 480 7.39 -1.98 -15.70
C LEU A 480 8.57 -2.38 -16.59
N ARG A 481 9.17 -3.56 -16.38
CA ARG A 481 10.24 -4.09 -17.26
C ARG A 481 9.75 -4.26 -18.69
N ARG A 482 8.58 -4.87 -18.91
CA ARG A 482 8.01 -5.06 -20.27
C ARG A 482 7.90 -3.73 -21.04
N LEU A 483 7.50 -2.64 -20.36
CA LEU A 483 7.45 -1.29 -20.94
C LEU A 483 8.85 -0.69 -21.19
N ILE A 484 9.77 -0.78 -20.23
CA ILE A 484 11.13 -0.24 -20.37
C ILE A 484 11.90 -0.98 -21.48
N ASP A 485 11.79 -2.31 -21.55
CA ASP A 485 12.46 -3.13 -22.55
C ASP A 485 11.91 -2.90 -23.97
N ALA A 486 10.61 -2.55 -24.10
CA ALA A 486 10.02 -2.15 -25.39
C ALA A 486 10.57 -0.81 -25.88
N GLU A 487 10.72 0.16 -24.99
CA GLU A 487 11.30 1.47 -25.30
C GLU A 487 12.81 1.42 -25.54
N ARG A 488 13.54 0.51 -24.87
CA ARG A 488 14.95 0.21 -25.21
C ARG A 488 15.06 -0.24 -26.67
N ARG A 489 14.30 -1.26 -27.07
CA ARG A 489 14.31 -1.79 -28.45
C ARG A 489 14.03 -0.69 -29.48
N ARG A 490 12.96 0.09 -29.31
CA ARG A 490 12.60 1.21 -30.22
C ARG A 490 13.72 2.24 -30.41
N LEU A 491 14.45 2.58 -29.34
CA LEU A 491 15.59 3.50 -29.42
C LEU A 491 16.82 2.89 -30.10
N ASP A 492 17.01 1.58 -30.01
CA ASP A 492 18.12 0.87 -30.64
C ASP A 492 17.80 0.48 -32.10
N ASP A 493 16.52 0.35 -32.45
CA ASP A 493 15.97 0.26 -33.81
C ASP A 493 16.00 1.62 -34.58
N GLY A 494 16.35 2.72 -33.89
CA GLY A 494 16.57 4.03 -34.51
C GLY A 494 15.38 4.99 -34.57
N ASP A 495 14.34 4.82 -33.75
CA ASP A 495 13.21 5.77 -33.67
C ASP A 495 13.63 7.09 -32.99
N GLU A 496 14.07 8.04 -33.83
CA GLU A 496 14.46 9.40 -33.44
C GLU A 496 13.29 10.41 -33.46
N GLY A 497 12.04 9.97 -33.52
CA GLY A 497 10.86 10.85 -33.61
C GLY A 497 10.83 11.95 -32.53
N GLU A 498 10.46 13.19 -32.93
CA GLU A 498 10.44 14.39 -32.04
C GLU A 498 9.66 14.15 -30.73
N LYS A 499 8.63 13.33 -30.80
CA LYS A 499 7.83 12.87 -29.66
C LYS A 499 8.53 11.71 -28.97
N LYS A 500 9.68 11.93 -28.31
CA LYS A 500 10.27 10.92 -27.42
C LYS A 500 9.41 10.75 -26.16
N SER A 501 9.14 9.51 -25.76
CA SER A 501 8.40 9.17 -24.53
C SER A 501 9.16 9.58 -23.26
N MET A 502 8.55 9.49 -22.08
CA MET A 502 9.29 9.75 -20.83
C MET A 502 10.39 8.71 -20.57
N ILE A 503 10.16 7.43 -20.86
CA ILE A 503 11.19 6.39 -20.74
C ILE A 503 12.29 6.63 -21.77
N ALA A 504 11.96 6.98 -23.02
CA ALA A 504 12.94 7.24 -24.06
C ALA A 504 13.87 8.43 -23.71
N VAL A 505 13.33 9.48 -23.07
CA VAL A 505 14.13 10.58 -22.52
C VAL A 505 15.07 10.09 -21.41
N LEU A 506 14.59 9.24 -20.49
CA LEU A 506 15.42 8.69 -19.41
C LEU A 506 16.51 7.74 -19.93
N LEU A 507 16.22 6.93 -20.95
CA LEU A 507 17.18 6.06 -21.62
C LEU A 507 18.23 6.84 -22.43
N THR A 508 17.83 7.96 -23.05
CA THR A 508 18.76 8.90 -23.71
C THR A 508 19.74 9.50 -22.69
N LEU A 509 19.23 9.89 -21.51
CA LEU A 509 20.05 10.38 -20.40
C LEU A 509 20.97 9.27 -19.83
N GLN A 510 20.52 8.02 -19.76
CA GLN A 510 21.36 6.86 -19.40
C GLN A 510 22.53 6.65 -20.38
N LYS A 511 22.35 6.88 -21.69
CA LYS A 511 23.46 6.83 -22.67
C LYS A 511 24.51 7.94 -22.46
N THR A 512 24.25 8.96 -21.63
CA THR A 512 25.20 10.07 -21.35
C THR A 512 25.76 10.10 -19.92
N GLU A 513 24.97 9.77 -18.88
CA GLU A 513 25.45 9.67 -17.49
C GLU A 513 24.97 8.34 -16.84
N PRO A 514 25.49 7.16 -17.26
CA PRO A 514 24.94 5.85 -16.85
C PRO A 514 24.96 5.61 -15.33
N GLU A 515 25.99 6.09 -14.63
CA GLU A 515 26.12 6.04 -13.17
C GLU A 515 25.03 6.85 -12.44
N VAL A 516 24.43 7.83 -13.11
CA VAL A 516 23.38 8.70 -12.57
C VAL A 516 21.99 8.13 -12.90
N TYR A 517 21.72 7.84 -14.18
CA TYR A 517 20.43 7.33 -14.65
C TYR A 517 20.41 5.79 -14.71
N THR A 518 20.73 5.14 -13.58
CA THR A 518 20.73 3.67 -13.46
C THR A 518 19.36 3.06 -13.72
N ASP A 519 19.30 1.78 -14.13
CA ASP A 519 18.05 1.03 -14.34
C ASP A 519 17.12 1.04 -13.10
N ASN A 520 17.71 1.00 -11.91
CA ASN A 520 16.97 1.17 -10.65
C ASN A 520 16.33 2.56 -10.54
N MET A 521 17.03 3.62 -10.95
CA MET A 521 16.45 4.97 -10.99
C MET A 521 15.32 5.08 -12.02
N ILE A 522 15.54 4.58 -13.23
CA ILE A 522 14.54 4.63 -14.31
C ILE A 522 13.29 3.85 -13.89
N THR A 523 13.45 2.62 -13.42
CA THR A 523 12.33 1.78 -12.95
C THR A 523 11.61 2.42 -11.76
N ALA A 524 12.33 2.96 -10.78
CA ALA A 524 11.74 3.63 -9.63
C ALA A 524 10.96 4.90 -9.99
N LEU A 525 11.46 5.68 -10.97
CA LEU A 525 10.76 6.88 -11.45
C LEU A 525 9.52 6.50 -12.28
N THR A 526 9.63 5.56 -13.21
CA THR A 526 8.51 5.04 -14.00
C THR A 526 7.40 4.47 -13.09
N ALA A 527 7.75 3.66 -12.09
CA ALA A 527 6.83 3.17 -11.07
C ALA A 527 6.10 4.31 -10.33
N ASN A 528 6.84 5.36 -9.96
CA ASN A 528 6.30 6.51 -9.23
C ASN A 528 5.35 7.34 -10.11
N LEU A 529 5.62 7.47 -11.41
CA LEU A 529 4.77 8.23 -12.33
C LEU A 529 3.44 7.51 -12.56
N PHE A 530 3.47 6.21 -12.90
CA PHE A 530 2.25 5.39 -13.06
C PHE A 530 1.42 5.34 -11.77
N GLY A 531 2.05 5.00 -10.63
CA GLY A 531 1.35 4.82 -9.36
C GLY A 531 0.74 6.11 -8.80
N ALA A 532 1.45 7.24 -8.90
CA ALA A 532 0.93 8.52 -8.42
C ALA A 532 -0.13 9.12 -9.38
N GLY A 533 0.03 8.96 -10.70
CA GLY A 533 -0.85 9.57 -11.69
C GLY A 533 -2.19 8.85 -11.88
N THR A 534 -2.19 7.50 -11.92
CA THR A 534 -3.39 6.73 -12.29
C THR A 534 -4.50 6.83 -11.24
N GLU A 535 -4.17 6.55 -9.99
CA GLU A 535 -5.16 6.40 -8.91
C GLU A 535 -5.69 7.75 -8.41
N THR A 536 -4.85 8.77 -8.34
CA THR A 536 -5.27 10.11 -7.89
C THR A 536 -6.16 10.82 -8.91
N THR A 537 -5.82 10.74 -10.20
CA THR A 537 -6.61 11.33 -11.30
C THR A 537 -7.98 10.68 -11.41
N SER A 538 -8.04 9.34 -11.42
CA SER A 538 -9.30 8.60 -11.52
C SER A 538 -10.22 8.83 -10.32
N THR A 539 -9.68 8.85 -9.10
CA THR A 539 -10.44 9.18 -7.88
C THR A 539 -10.94 10.63 -7.85
N THR A 540 -10.15 11.60 -8.35
CA THR A 540 -10.61 12.99 -8.46
C THR A 540 -11.81 13.13 -9.41
N SER A 541 -11.73 12.52 -10.60
CA SER A 541 -12.84 12.53 -11.56
C SER A 541 -14.08 11.77 -11.04
N GLU A 542 -13.90 10.72 -10.23
CA GLU A 542 -15.00 9.97 -9.62
C GLU A 542 -15.74 10.80 -8.56
N TRP A 543 -15.02 11.52 -7.69
CA TRP A 543 -15.63 12.44 -6.74
C TRP A 543 -16.35 13.60 -7.41
N ALA A 544 -15.79 14.17 -8.48
CA ALA A 544 -16.46 15.22 -9.25
C ALA A 544 -17.78 14.73 -9.85
N MET A 545 -17.80 13.57 -10.52
CA MET A 545 -19.04 13.00 -11.07
C MET A 545 -20.04 12.61 -9.97
N SER A 546 -19.57 12.15 -8.80
CA SER A 546 -20.43 11.87 -7.64
C SER A 546 -21.12 13.15 -7.14
N LEU A 547 -20.36 14.23 -7.02
CA LEU A 547 -20.84 15.54 -6.60
C LEU A 547 -21.86 16.12 -7.59
N LEU A 548 -21.57 16.05 -8.89
CA LEU A 548 -22.47 16.52 -9.95
C LEU A 548 -23.79 15.74 -10.00
N LEU A 549 -23.75 14.41 -9.79
CA LEU A 549 -24.95 13.59 -9.69
C LEU A 549 -25.79 13.91 -8.44
N ASN A 550 -25.15 14.29 -7.33
CA ASN A 550 -25.88 14.75 -6.15
C ASN A 550 -26.40 16.20 -6.30
N HIS A 551 -25.79 17.03 -7.17
CA HIS A 551 -26.14 18.44 -7.41
C HIS A 551 -26.51 18.69 -8.88
N PRO A 552 -27.71 18.24 -9.34
CA PRO A 552 -28.07 18.24 -10.76
C PRO A 552 -28.16 19.64 -11.39
N ASP A 553 -28.38 20.70 -10.62
CA ASP A 553 -28.42 22.07 -11.16
C ASP A 553 -27.03 22.65 -11.43
N THR A 554 -26.02 22.26 -10.62
CA THR A 554 -24.59 22.47 -10.96
C THR A 554 -24.22 21.76 -12.25
N LEU A 555 -24.66 20.51 -12.43
CA LEU A 555 -24.45 19.76 -13.67
C LEU A 555 -25.06 20.48 -14.89
N LYS A 556 -26.31 20.95 -14.78
CA LYS A 556 -26.96 21.75 -15.84
C LYS A 556 -26.22 23.06 -16.13
N LYS A 557 -25.74 23.79 -15.10
CA LYS A 557 -24.97 25.04 -15.28
C LYS A 557 -23.64 24.78 -16.02
N ALA A 558 -22.94 23.69 -15.68
CA ALA A 558 -21.73 23.27 -16.41
C ALA A 558 -22.02 22.85 -17.86
N GLN A 559 -23.11 22.11 -18.08
CA GLN A 559 -23.56 21.71 -19.43
C GLN A 559 -23.91 22.93 -20.29
N ALA A 560 -24.60 23.93 -19.73
CA ALA A 560 -24.90 25.18 -20.41
C ALA A 560 -23.64 26.00 -20.74
N GLU A 561 -22.65 26.04 -19.84
CA GLU A 561 -21.34 26.68 -20.11
C GLU A 561 -20.63 26.02 -21.31
N ILE A 562 -20.60 24.68 -21.34
CA ILE A 562 -19.97 23.90 -22.41
C ILE A 562 -20.72 24.11 -23.74
N ASP A 563 -22.04 23.96 -23.75
CA ASP A 563 -22.88 24.14 -24.93
C ASP A 563 -22.72 25.55 -25.52
N ALA A 564 -22.62 26.59 -24.69
CA ALA A 564 -22.40 27.97 -25.13
C ALA A 564 -20.96 28.27 -25.61
N SER A 565 -19.95 27.65 -24.99
CA SER A 565 -18.53 27.98 -25.22
C SER A 565 -17.82 27.09 -26.25
N VAL A 566 -18.39 25.92 -26.54
CA VAL A 566 -17.84 24.88 -27.42
C VAL A 566 -18.82 24.50 -28.54
N GLY A 567 -20.12 24.46 -28.22
CA GLY A 567 -21.16 23.98 -29.12
C GLY A 567 -21.15 22.46 -29.30
N ASN A 568 -22.08 21.99 -30.14
CA ASN A 568 -22.43 20.57 -30.26
C ASN A 568 -21.93 19.89 -31.55
N SER A 569 -21.13 20.60 -32.36
CA SER A 569 -20.61 20.12 -33.66
C SER A 569 -19.27 19.39 -33.56
N ARG A 570 -18.66 19.32 -32.37
CA ARG A 570 -17.38 18.65 -32.11
C ARG A 570 -17.23 18.30 -30.64
N LEU A 571 -16.32 17.39 -30.32
CA LEU A 571 -15.86 17.22 -28.94
C LEU A 571 -15.07 18.46 -28.46
N ILE A 572 -15.20 18.73 -27.17
CA ILE A 572 -14.34 19.62 -26.38
C ILE A 572 -12.85 19.23 -26.49
N THR A 573 -11.97 20.22 -26.50
CA THR A 573 -10.51 20.04 -26.51
C THR A 573 -9.86 20.55 -25.21
N ALA A 574 -8.60 20.17 -24.96
CA ALA A 574 -7.86 20.61 -23.78
C ALA A 574 -7.69 22.14 -23.67
N ASP A 575 -7.79 22.87 -24.79
CA ASP A 575 -7.68 24.34 -24.82
C ASP A 575 -9.06 25.04 -24.79
N ASP A 576 -10.16 24.29 -24.94
CA ASP A 576 -11.50 24.76 -24.56
C ASP A 576 -11.69 24.72 -23.04
N VAL A 577 -11.19 23.66 -22.39
CA VAL A 577 -11.24 23.50 -20.92
C VAL A 577 -10.63 24.69 -20.18
N THR A 578 -9.61 25.35 -20.73
CA THR A 578 -8.99 26.55 -20.13
C THR A 578 -9.90 27.79 -20.16
N ARG A 579 -10.97 27.79 -20.97
CA ARG A 579 -11.96 28.87 -21.09
C ARG A 579 -13.26 28.60 -20.33
N LEU A 580 -13.47 27.37 -19.86
CA LEU A 580 -14.62 26.97 -19.05
C LEU A 580 -14.35 27.28 -17.56
N GLY A 581 -14.76 28.46 -17.11
CA GLY A 581 -14.54 28.95 -15.76
C GLY A 581 -15.32 28.14 -14.71
N TYR A 582 -16.58 27.81 -14.98
CA TYR A 582 -17.41 27.05 -14.04
C TYR A 582 -17.00 25.58 -13.95
N LEU A 583 -16.61 24.95 -15.07
CA LEU A 583 -15.96 23.64 -15.04
C LEU A 583 -14.67 23.64 -14.19
N GLN A 584 -13.86 24.70 -14.27
CA GLN A 584 -12.69 24.86 -13.40
C GLN A 584 -13.09 25.06 -11.93
N CYS A 585 -14.17 25.80 -11.64
CA CYS A 585 -14.72 25.94 -10.29
C CYS A 585 -15.16 24.59 -9.70
N ILE A 586 -15.82 23.73 -10.49
CA ILE A 586 -16.21 22.36 -10.11
C ILE A 586 -14.98 21.52 -9.77
N VAL A 587 -13.90 21.60 -10.56
CA VAL A 587 -12.65 20.89 -10.28
C VAL A 587 -11.97 21.40 -9.00
N ARG A 588 -11.95 22.72 -8.78
CA ARG A 588 -11.41 23.33 -7.56
C ARG A 588 -12.19 22.92 -6.31
N GLU A 589 -13.52 22.93 -6.38
CA GLU A 589 -14.39 22.54 -5.25
C GLU A 589 -14.35 21.04 -4.97
N THR A 590 -14.26 20.20 -6.01
CA THR A 590 -14.00 18.75 -5.86
C THR A 590 -12.68 18.52 -5.14
N LEU A 591 -11.60 19.21 -5.53
CA LEU A 591 -10.29 19.08 -4.88
C LEU A 591 -10.23 19.71 -3.48
N ARG A 592 -11.14 20.63 -3.15
CA ARG A 592 -11.33 21.16 -1.79
C ARG A 592 -11.97 20.09 -0.90
N LEU A 593 -13.12 19.55 -1.31
CA LEU A 593 -13.88 18.57 -0.51
C LEU A 593 -13.22 17.18 -0.48
N TYR A 594 -12.66 16.69 -1.59
CA TYR A 594 -12.06 15.36 -1.71
C TYR A 594 -10.63 15.41 -2.25
N PRO A 595 -9.69 16.04 -1.52
CA PRO A 595 -8.28 16.05 -1.90
C PRO A 595 -7.74 14.62 -1.89
N ALA A 596 -7.37 14.10 -3.07
CA ALA A 596 -7.10 12.68 -3.31
C ALA A 596 -6.11 12.00 -2.33
N ALA A 597 -5.23 12.77 -1.67
CA ALA A 597 -4.46 12.36 -0.50
C ALA A 597 -4.74 13.32 0.68
N PRO A 598 -5.70 13.04 1.58
CA PRO A 598 -6.23 14.03 2.53
C PRO A 598 -5.27 14.44 3.66
N MET A 599 -4.27 13.59 3.96
CA MET A 599 -3.16 13.87 4.88
C MET A 599 -1.86 14.27 4.14
N LEU A 600 -1.95 14.50 2.83
CA LEU A 600 -0.82 14.58 1.88
C LEU A 600 0.15 13.37 2.02
N LEU A 601 1.37 13.51 1.50
CA LEU A 601 2.46 12.57 1.79
C LEU A 601 3.21 13.04 3.05
N PRO A 602 3.45 12.17 4.04
CA PRO A 602 4.17 12.53 5.27
C PRO A 602 5.54 13.16 5.02
N HIS A 603 5.89 14.14 5.83
CA HIS A 603 7.17 14.86 5.83
C HIS A 603 8.01 14.48 7.07
N GLU A 604 9.30 14.81 7.09
CA GLU A 604 10.17 14.59 8.25
C GLU A 604 11.11 15.80 8.44
N SER A 605 11.31 16.25 9.68
CA SER A 605 12.15 17.42 9.99
C SER A 605 13.64 17.06 10.05
N SER A 606 14.45 17.61 9.15
CA SER A 606 15.90 17.36 9.07
C SER A 606 16.71 17.99 10.21
N ALA A 607 16.18 19.03 10.84
CA ALA A 607 16.70 19.77 11.99
C ALA A 607 15.57 20.15 12.97
N ASP A 608 15.93 20.74 14.11
CA ASP A 608 14.98 21.38 15.03
C ASP A 608 14.42 22.67 14.40
N CYS A 609 13.14 22.97 14.61
CA CYS A 609 12.46 24.14 14.06
C CYS A 609 11.25 24.56 14.93
N LYS A 610 10.45 25.52 14.47
CA LYS A 610 9.20 25.92 15.14
C LYS A 610 8.01 25.83 14.19
N VAL A 611 6.82 25.54 14.72
CA VAL A 611 5.56 25.60 13.97
C VAL A 611 4.47 26.10 14.93
N GLY A 612 3.75 27.16 14.58
CA GLY A 612 2.69 27.75 15.41
C GLY A 612 3.19 28.26 16.77
N GLY A 613 4.47 28.64 16.84
CA GLY A 613 5.14 28.99 18.10
C GLY A 613 5.52 27.81 19.00
N TYR A 614 5.33 26.57 18.55
CA TYR A 614 5.78 25.35 19.24
C TYR A 614 7.12 24.85 18.70
N ASN A 615 7.97 24.31 19.57
CA ASN A 615 9.24 23.69 19.18
C ASN A 615 9.02 22.30 18.58
N ILE A 616 9.53 22.06 17.37
CA ILE A 616 9.44 20.80 16.63
C ILE A 616 10.85 20.19 16.51
N PRO A 617 11.21 19.15 17.30
CA PRO A 617 12.56 18.59 17.26
C PRO A 617 12.82 17.74 16.00
N ARG A 618 14.09 17.63 15.62
CA ARG A 618 14.61 16.79 14.53
C ARG A 618 14.08 15.36 14.54
N GLY A 619 13.84 14.80 13.36
CA GLY A 619 13.25 13.47 13.17
C GLY A 619 11.75 13.39 13.50
N SER A 620 11.08 14.50 13.78
CA SER A 620 9.61 14.53 13.87
C SER A 620 9.00 14.33 12.49
N MET A 621 8.05 13.41 12.40
CA MET A 621 7.21 13.26 11.20
C MET A 621 6.15 14.36 11.19
N LEU A 622 6.09 15.16 10.12
CA LEU A 622 5.03 16.15 9.90
C LEU A 622 3.91 15.52 9.05
N LEU A 623 2.67 15.67 9.52
CA LEU A 623 1.44 15.30 8.83
C LEU A 623 0.59 16.56 8.62
N ILE A 624 0.17 16.82 7.38
CA ILE A 624 -0.62 18.01 7.03
C ILE A 624 -2.04 17.54 6.74
N ASN A 625 -3.00 17.91 7.58
CA ASN A 625 -4.40 17.57 7.39
C ASN A 625 -5.04 18.54 6.37
N ALA A 626 -4.71 18.37 5.09
CA ALA A 626 -5.24 19.19 4.01
C ALA A 626 -6.79 19.14 3.98
N TYR A 627 -7.37 17.98 4.29
CA TYR A 627 -8.83 17.82 4.42
C TYR A 627 -9.44 18.80 5.45
N ALA A 628 -8.81 19.00 6.61
CA ALA A 628 -9.25 19.98 7.60
C ALA A 628 -8.98 21.43 7.16
N ILE A 629 -7.80 21.71 6.59
CA ILE A 629 -7.44 23.05 6.06
C ILE A 629 -8.42 23.52 4.98
N HIS A 630 -8.92 22.58 4.17
CA HIS A 630 -9.91 22.83 3.12
C HIS A 630 -11.36 22.97 3.66
N ARG A 631 -11.58 22.72 4.96
CA ARG A 631 -12.87 22.78 5.66
C ARG A 631 -12.90 23.72 6.87
N ASP A 632 -11.80 24.43 7.12
CA ASP A 632 -11.70 25.38 8.22
C ASP A 632 -12.79 26.47 8.10
N PRO A 633 -13.79 26.53 9.00
CA PRO A 633 -14.90 27.49 8.90
C PRO A 633 -14.45 28.94 9.16
N ALA A 634 -13.22 29.17 9.63
CA ALA A 634 -12.61 30.50 9.70
C ALA A 634 -12.06 30.99 8.35
N VAL A 635 -12.10 30.16 7.31
CA VAL A 635 -11.58 30.45 5.95
C VAL A 635 -12.60 30.13 4.85
N TRP A 636 -13.39 29.07 5.01
CA TRP A 636 -14.34 28.60 4.01
C TRP A 636 -15.77 28.73 4.53
N GLU A 637 -16.54 29.61 3.91
CA GLU A 637 -17.99 29.74 4.17
C GLU A 637 -18.73 28.45 3.81
N GLU A 638 -19.58 27.96 4.71
CA GLU A 638 -20.31 26.69 4.60
C GLU A 638 -19.43 25.52 4.08
N PRO A 639 -18.40 25.11 4.87
CA PRO A 639 -17.27 24.34 4.36
C PRO A 639 -17.64 22.94 3.85
N GLU A 640 -18.68 22.31 4.38
CA GLU A 640 -19.12 20.98 3.94
C GLU A 640 -20.02 21.01 2.70
N LYS A 641 -20.52 22.18 2.28
CA LYS A 641 -21.30 22.29 1.04
C LYS A 641 -20.40 22.26 -0.18
N PHE A 642 -20.84 21.54 -1.21
CA PHE A 642 -20.33 21.66 -2.58
C PHE A 642 -20.96 22.89 -3.23
N MET A 643 -20.17 23.96 -3.32
CA MET A 643 -20.59 25.23 -3.89
C MET A 643 -19.48 25.76 -4.82
N PRO A 644 -19.39 25.27 -6.08
CA PRO A 644 -18.41 25.74 -7.06
C PRO A 644 -18.40 27.26 -7.24
N GLU A 645 -19.55 27.91 -7.10
CA GLU A 645 -19.78 29.36 -7.09
C GLU A 645 -18.75 30.13 -6.24
N ARG A 646 -18.22 29.53 -5.15
CA ARG A 646 -17.19 30.17 -4.29
C ARG A 646 -15.88 30.50 -5.03
N PHE A 647 -15.63 29.88 -6.18
CA PHE A 647 -14.46 30.09 -7.03
C PHE A 647 -14.75 30.93 -8.29
N GLU A 648 -16.01 31.30 -8.54
CA GLU A 648 -16.35 32.26 -9.59
C GLU A 648 -15.75 33.64 -9.26
N ASP A 649 -15.39 34.41 -10.28
CA ASP A 649 -14.73 35.72 -10.21
C ASP A 649 -13.51 35.83 -9.25
N GLY A 650 -12.87 34.69 -8.94
CA GLY A 650 -11.71 34.61 -8.06
C GLY A 650 -12.04 34.70 -6.55
N GLY A 651 -13.31 34.57 -6.16
CA GLY A 651 -13.80 34.86 -4.80
C GLY A 651 -13.04 34.19 -3.64
N CYS A 652 -12.51 32.97 -3.85
CA CYS A 652 -11.71 32.24 -2.86
C CYS A 652 -10.20 32.14 -3.20
N ASP A 653 -9.63 32.97 -4.07
CA ASP A 653 -8.23 32.84 -4.52
C ASP A 653 -7.18 33.13 -3.43
N GLY A 654 -7.54 33.86 -2.37
CA GLY A 654 -6.68 34.04 -1.19
C GLY A 654 -6.59 32.82 -0.27
N ASN A 655 -7.59 31.94 -0.32
CA ASN A 655 -7.74 30.80 0.59
C ASN A 655 -6.71 29.70 0.30
N LEU A 656 -6.30 28.97 1.34
CA LEU A 656 -5.29 27.91 1.17
C LEU A 656 -5.92 26.63 0.62
N LEU A 657 -6.03 26.56 -0.70
CA LEU A 657 -6.29 25.31 -1.43
C LEU A 657 -4.94 24.63 -1.75
N MET A 658 -4.66 23.47 -1.13
CA MET A 658 -3.38 22.75 -1.25
C MET A 658 -3.50 21.25 -1.57
N PRO A 659 -4.39 20.79 -2.46
CA PRO A 659 -4.57 19.36 -2.81
C PRO A 659 -3.30 18.74 -3.41
N PHE A 660 -2.46 19.55 -4.07
CA PHE A 660 -1.17 19.14 -4.63
C PHE A 660 0.02 19.39 -3.68
N GLY A 661 -0.22 19.81 -2.44
CA GLY A 661 0.79 20.24 -1.48
C GLY A 661 1.46 21.58 -1.83
N MET A 662 2.51 21.94 -1.10
CA MET A 662 3.20 23.22 -1.22
C MET A 662 4.74 23.06 -1.12
N GLY A 663 5.48 24.13 -1.42
CA GLY A 663 6.94 24.18 -1.31
C GLY A 663 7.65 23.21 -2.26
N ARG A 664 8.88 22.81 -1.91
CA ARG A 664 9.76 21.95 -2.74
C ARG A 664 9.12 20.62 -3.15
N ARG A 665 8.18 20.11 -2.35
CA ARG A 665 7.54 18.79 -2.52
C ARG A 665 6.16 18.85 -3.18
N ARG A 666 5.64 20.03 -3.57
CA ARG A 666 4.39 20.20 -4.36
C ARG A 666 4.37 19.25 -5.57
N CYS A 667 3.23 18.67 -5.90
CA CYS A 667 3.10 17.67 -6.96
C CYS A 667 3.66 18.18 -8.30
N PRO A 668 4.53 17.43 -9.00
CA PRO A 668 5.00 17.81 -10.33
C PRO A 668 3.99 17.45 -11.44
N GLY A 669 3.01 16.59 -11.15
CA GLY A 669 1.97 16.15 -12.09
C GLY A 669 0.72 17.01 -12.12
N GLU A 670 0.67 18.11 -11.35
CA GLU A 670 -0.49 18.98 -11.20
C GLU A 670 -1.07 19.46 -12.55
N THR A 671 -0.23 19.98 -13.45
CA THR A 671 -0.63 20.44 -14.79
C THR A 671 -1.22 19.32 -15.67
N LEU A 672 -0.70 18.10 -15.54
CA LEU A 672 -1.19 16.93 -16.27
C LEU A 672 -2.50 16.41 -15.67
N ALA A 673 -2.58 16.31 -14.34
CA ALA A 673 -3.77 15.88 -13.63
C ALA A 673 -4.95 16.82 -13.90
N LEU A 674 -4.76 18.15 -13.77
CA LEU A 674 -5.82 19.13 -14.02
C LEU A 674 -6.30 19.14 -15.48
N ARG A 675 -5.40 19.00 -16.46
CA ARG A 675 -5.79 18.86 -17.88
C ARG A 675 -6.56 17.57 -18.15
N THR A 676 -6.15 16.44 -17.57
CA THR A 676 -6.86 15.16 -17.73
C THR A 676 -8.21 15.17 -17.04
N VAL A 677 -8.31 15.62 -15.77
CA VAL A 677 -9.58 15.73 -15.04
C VAL A 677 -10.54 16.67 -15.76
N GLY A 678 -10.09 17.88 -16.12
CA GLY A 678 -10.92 18.86 -16.81
C GLY A 678 -11.43 18.37 -18.17
N LEU A 679 -10.58 17.73 -18.98
CA LEU A 679 -11.00 17.20 -20.28
C LEU A 679 -11.93 15.98 -20.14
N VAL A 680 -11.67 15.08 -19.18
CA VAL A 680 -12.57 13.97 -18.85
C VAL A 680 -13.94 14.50 -18.46
N LEU A 681 -14.04 15.36 -17.43
CA LEU A 681 -15.32 15.86 -16.92
C LEU A 681 -16.06 16.66 -18.00
N GLY A 682 -15.37 17.59 -18.67
CA GLY A 682 -15.96 18.37 -19.77
C GLY A 682 -16.53 17.50 -20.88
N THR A 683 -15.84 16.41 -21.27
CA THR A 683 -16.35 15.51 -22.32
C THR A 683 -17.48 14.61 -21.81
N LEU A 684 -17.43 14.16 -20.56
CA LEU A 684 -18.52 13.38 -19.97
C LEU A 684 -19.81 14.19 -19.86
N ILE A 685 -19.74 15.47 -19.46
CA ILE A 685 -20.87 16.39 -19.39
C ILE A 685 -21.35 16.80 -20.80
N GLN A 686 -20.42 17.04 -21.74
CA GLN A 686 -20.79 17.40 -23.10
C GLN A 686 -21.60 16.28 -23.79
N CYS A 687 -21.17 15.02 -23.64
CA CYS A 687 -21.67 13.91 -24.44
C CYS A 687 -22.89 13.17 -23.87
N PHE A 688 -23.12 13.21 -22.56
CA PHE A 688 -24.10 12.33 -21.91
C PHE A 688 -24.97 13.06 -20.90
N ASP A 689 -26.27 12.77 -20.91
CA ASP A 689 -27.18 13.07 -19.81
C ASP A 689 -26.94 12.01 -18.72
N TRP A 690 -26.76 12.49 -17.48
CA TRP A 690 -26.36 11.68 -16.34
C TRP A 690 -27.49 11.58 -15.31
N GLU A 691 -27.90 10.35 -15.01
CA GLU A 691 -28.95 10.03 -14.06
C GLU A 691 -28.39 9.14 -12.94
N ARG A 692 -28.92 9.29 -11.73
CA ARG A 692 -28.58 8.38 -10.62
C ARG A 692 -29.23 7.01 -10.86
N VAL A 693 -28.55 5.93 -10.49
CA VAL A 693 -29.14 4.59 -10.51
C VAL A 693 -30.38 4.55 -9.61
N ASP A 694 -31.51 4.14 -10.19
CA ASP A 694 -32.82 4.03 -9.52
C ASP A 694 -33.28 5.31 -8.78
N GLY A 695 -32.73 6.48 -9.16
CA GLY A 695 -32.96 7.78 -8.51
C GLY A 695 -32.29 7.97 -7.14
N VAL A 696 -31.64 6.93 -6.61
CA VAL A 696 -31.04 6.92 -5.26
C VAL A 696 -29.84 7.88 -5.19
N GLU A 697 -29.68 8.60 -4.08
CA GLU A 697 -28.52 9.48 -3.88
C GLU A 697 -27.19 8.71 -3.91
N VAL A 698 -26.15 9.30 -4.52
CA VAL A 698 -24.82 8.67 -4.58
C VAL A 698 -24.24 8.61 -3.18
N ASP A 699 -23.85 7.41 -2.74
CA ASP A 699 -23.13 7.20 -1.48
C ASP A 699 -21.79 7.98 -1.50
N MET A 700 -21.61 8.88 -0.54
CA MET A 700 -20.41 9.71 -0.39
C MET A 700 -19.43 9.20 0.69
N THR A 701 -19.59 7.96 1.15
CA THR A 701 -18.77 7.37 2.20
C THR A 701 -17.31 7.22 1.78
N GLU A 702 -16.41 7.76 2.61
CA GLU A 702 -14.98 7.89 2.35
C GLU A 702 -14.19 6.62 2.72
N GLY A 703 -13.43 6.08 1.77
CA GLY A 703 -12.47 5.01 2.00
C GLY A 703 -11.21 5.49 2.72
N GLY A 704 -10.55 4.57 3.43
CA GLY A 704 -9.33 4.85 4.19
C GLY A 704 -8.08 4.18 3.62
N GLY A 705 -7.04 4.97 3.34
CA GLY A 705 -5.73 4.49 2.92
C GLY A 705 -4.70 5.61 2.83
N LEU A 706 -3.74 5.51 1.91
CA LEU A 706 -2.92 6.65 1.47
C LEU A 706 -3.75 7.70 0.71
N THR A 707 -4.76 7.24 -0.03
CA THR A 707 -5.73 8.03 -0.78
C THR A 707 -7.12 7.97 -0.14
N ILE A 708 -8.04 8.79 -0.65
CA ILE A 708 -9.46 8.83 -0.27
C ILE A 708 -10.35 8.34 -1.44
N PRO A 709 -10.37 7.03 -1.76
CA PRO A 709 -11.35 6.49 -2.71
C PRO A 709 -12.76 6.51 -2.09
N LYS A 710 -13.81 6.28 -2.90
CA LYS A 710 -15.15 5.96 -2.36
C LYS A 710 -15.15 4.56 -1.75
N VAL A 711 -15.99 4.30 -0.75
CA VAL A 711 -16.26 2.93 -0.26
C VAL A 711 -17.09 2.15 -1.28
N VAL A 712 -18.13 2.78 -1.83
CA VAL A 712 -18.93 2.26 -2.95
C VAL A 712 -18.49 2.98 -4.23
N PRO A 713 -17.91 2.28 -5.22
CA PRO A 713 -17.57 2.88 -6.51
C PRO A 713 -18.81 3.47 -7.19
N LEU A 714 -18.65 4.62 -7.83
CA LEU A 714 -19.75 5.32 -8.50
C LEU A 714 -20.32 4.49 -9.66
N GLU A 715 -21.58 4.10 -9.54
CA GLU A 715 -22.40 3.64 -10.66
C GLU A 715 -23.45 4.70 -11.02
N ALA A 716 -23.61 4.96 -12.31
CA ALA A 716 -24.54 5.96 -12.83
C ALA A 716 -25.20 5.47 -14.13
N MET A 717 -26.37 6.04 -14.45
CA MET A 717 -27.03 5.87 -15.72
C MET A 717 -26.55 6.95 -16.70
N CYS A 718 -26.22 6.53 -17.92
CA CYS A 718 -25.54 7.32 -18.94
C CYS A 718 -26.31 7.23 -20.26
N ARG A 719 -27.01 8.31 -20.65
CA ARG A 719 -27.73 8.42 -21.93
C ARG A 719 -27.00 9.35 -22.88
N PRO A 720 -26.79 9.00 -24.17
CA PRO A 720 -26.20 9.91 -25.15
C PRO A 720 -27.07 11.16 -25.33
N ARG A 721 -26.47 12.35 -25.27
CA ARG A 721 -27.20 13.61 -25.53
C ARG A 721 -27.58 13.69 -27.00
N ASP A 722 -28.87 13.89 -27.30
CA ASP A 722 -29.38 14.05 -28.67
C ASP A 722 -28.63 15.13 -29.46
N ALA A 723 -28.31 16.23 -28.78
CA ALA A 723 -27.53 17.35 -29.33
C ALA A 723 -26.14 16.92 -29.84
N MET A 724 -25.50 15.95 -29.19
CA MET A 724 -24.21 15.39 -29.58
C MET A 724 -24.33 14.15 -30.48
N GLY A 725 -25.55 13.72 -30.82
CA GLY A 725 -25.79 12.47 -31.55
C GLY A 725 -25.10 12.37 -32.91
N GLY A 726 -24.84 13.50 -33.58
CA GLY A 726 -24.00 13.54 -34.80
C GLY A 726 -22.56 13.14 -34.50
N VAL A 727 -21.89 13.91 -33.64
CA VAL A 727 -20.49 13.69 -33.21
C VAL A 727 -20.30 12.29 -32.64
N LEU A 728 -21.25 11.78 -31.84
CA LEU A 728 -21.16 10.46 -31.22
C LEU A 728 -21.30 9.32 -32.23
N ARG A 729 -22.09 9.48 -33.31
CA ARG A 729 -22.12 8.52 -34.43
C ARG A 729 -20.81 8.52 -35.21
N GLU A 730 -20.20 9.68 -35.43
CA GLU A 730 -18.88 9.81 -36.07
C GLU A 730 -17.72 9.19 -35.25
N LEU A 731 -17.96 8.86 -33.97
CA LEU A 731 -16.95 8.13 -33.18
C LEU A 731 -16.91 6.63 -33.46
N VAL A 732 -17.98 6.00 -33.95
CA VAL A 732 -18.18 4.53 -33.91
C VAL A 732 -17.48 3.78 -35.02
#